data_AF-V5HZW0-F1
#
_entry.id   AF-V5HZW0-F1
#
_cell.length_a   1.000
_cell.length_b   1.000
_cell.length_c   1.000
_cell.angle_alpha   90.00
_cell.angle_beta   90.00
_cell.angle_gamma   90.00
#
_symmetry.space_group_name_H-M   'P 1'
#
loop_
_entity.id
_entity.type
_entity.pdbx_description
1 polymer ?
#
loop_
_entity_poly.entity_id
_entity_poly.type
_entity_poly.pdbx_seq_one_letter_code
_entity_poly.pdbx_strand_id
1 'polypeptide(L)'
;MRSSKLLASWTPKLTYRQLSEPRASVLANLYPTAYAPVLQPQAGLGRLYSNGAAPIRTSNVISQLTGFRSPLHARSPLIPFGTTQQTRSFFVTPRFLDAKTQTPKTSIEPGKDDPTKVAQESEGEEVDKGFELSEKAAQASQVNLSAKLASDGLRGKRAGFREIWRLIKIARPEAKVLSVAFFLLLISSGITMSIPFSIGKLMDAATKSADEGGNELFGLSLPVFYGALASVLALGAAANYGRIIILRIVGERIVSRLRSKLFRRTFVQDAEFFDANRVGDLISRLSSDTIIVGKSITQNLSDGLRAAVSGAAGFGLMAYVSLKLSSILALLLPPVGLGAFFYGRAIRNLSRKIQKNLGSLTKIAEERLGNVKTSQSFAAEIQEVHRYNTQVRKIFDLGKKESLISATFFSTTGLMGNMTILALLYVGGGMVKSGSISLGDLTSFLMYTAYAGSSMFGLSSFYSELMKGVGAASRLFELQDREPKISPTKGEKVVSARGPIRFENVTFSYPTRPAVTIFKDLNFEIPQGTNVAVVGPSGGGKSTIASLLLRFYNPSNGRILIDGKDIGQMNAKSLRRKIGIVAQEPVLFSGTIAENIAYGNPKATRGDIIAAARKANCTFISDFPDGLDTHVGPRGAQLSGGQKQRIAIARALVKDPDILILDEATSALDAESETLVNSALAALLRGNNTTISIAHRLSTIKRSDTIIVLGPDGKVAEQGSYKELSSRPDGAFTKLMEWQMSGGDTSPQPLSAQRGPPSEELLEEEFHEDEADEQDENDVNEETRKEKQESQA
;
A
#
# COMPACT_ATOMS: atom_id res chain seq x y z
N MET A 1 55.64 -12.14 -3.64
CA MET A 1 55.14 -10.94 -4.37
C MET A 1 54.05 -10.27 -3.53
N ARG A 2 54.08 -8.94 -3.28
CA ARG A 2 53.68 -7.78 -4.15
C ARG A 2 52.19 -7.80 -4.51
N SER A 3 51.44 -6.68 -4.56
CA SER A 3 51.59 -5.28 -4.09
C SER A 3 50.22 -4.58 -4.29
N SER A 4 49.59 -3.83 -3.38
CA SER A 4 49.97 -2.63 -2.60
C SER A 4 49.91 -1.29 -3.37
N LYS A 5 49.39 -0.23 -2.72
CA LYS A 5 49.46 1.25 -3.01
C LYS A 5 48.23 1.86 -3.73
N LEU A 6 47.77 3.11 -3.55
CA LEU A 6 47.94 4.36 -2.73
C LEU A 6 46.82 5.33 -3.28
N LEU A 7 46.39 6.52 -2.83
CA LEU A 7 46.47 7.46 -1.66
C LEU A 7 45.16 8.30 -1.72
N ALA A 8 44.51 8.74 -0.64
CA ALA A 8 44.72 9.98 0.16
C ALA A 8 44.56 11.31 -0.64
N SER A 9 44.14 12.46 -0.08
CA SER A 9 43.90 12.89 1.32
C SER A 9 43.05 14.19 1.36
N TRP A 10 42.51 14.56 2.53
CA TRP A 10 42.81 15.84 3.23
C TRP A 10 41.96 16.00 4.50
N THR A 11 42.60 16.06 5.67
CA THR A 11 42.02 16.53 6.93
C THR A 11 43.10 17.23 7.76
N PRO A 12 42.86 18.43 8.33
CA PRO A 12 43.80 19.07 9.25
C PRO A 12 43.71 18.43 10.65
N LYS A 13 44.87 18.17 11.26
CA LYS A 13 44.96 17.82 12.69
C LYS A 13 44.79 19.07 13.55
N LEU A 14 44.20 18.93 14.73
CA LEU A 14 44.40 19.85 15.85
C LEU A 14 44.80 19.06 17.10
N THR A 15 45.67 19.66 17.90
CA THR A 15 46.48 18.95 18.90
C THR A 15 45.87 19.08 20.30
N TYR A 16 45.91 18.01 21.09
CA TYR A 16 45.62 18.08 22.53
C TYR A 16 46.59 19.02 23.23
N ARG A 17 46.07 19.96 24.03
CA ARG A 17 46.82 20.69 25.05
C ARG A 17 45.94 20.90 26.27
N GLN A 18 46.52 20.79 27.46
CA GLN A 18 45.81 20.92 28.73
C GLN A 18 45.24 22.33 28.91
N LEU A 19 44.05 22.43 29.50
CA LEU A 19 43.55 23.63 30.18
C LEU A 19 42.65 23.21 31.35
N SER A 20 42.57 24.08 32.36
CA SER A 20 42.06 23.80 33.70
C SER A 20 40.54 23.71 33.82
N GLU A 21 40.06 23.20 34.97
CA GLU A 21 38.68 23.38 35.44
C GLU A 21 38.27 24.87 35.47
N PRO A 22 36.96 25.16 35.51
CA PRO A 22 36.42 25.46 36.84
C PRO A 22 35.05 24.83 37.19
N ARG A 23 34.81 24.78 38.50
CA ARG A 23 33.54 24.64 39.23
C ARG A 23 32.45 25.62 38.72
N ALA A 24 31.14 25.38 38.91
CA ALA A 24 30.38 24.19 39.34
C ALA A 24 28.85 24.42 39.12
N SER A 25 28.06 23.36 39.35
CA SER A 25 26.66 23.36 39.85
C SER A 25 25.60 24.33 39.25
N VAL A 26 24.60 23.77 38.57
CA VAL A 26 23.14 23.98 38.82
C VAL A 26 22.31 23.03 37.90
N LEU A 27 21.05 22.73 38.26
CA LEU A 27 20.09 21.83 37.55
C LEU A 27 20.33 20.30 37.62
N ALA A 28 20.76 19.78 38.77
CA ALA A 28 20.55 18.36 39.11
C ALA A 28 19.28 18.19 39.98
N ASN A 29 18.09 18.16 39.36
CA ASN A 29 16.83 17.67 39.97
C ASN A 29 15.68 17.61 38.93
N LEU A 30 14.74 16.67 39.11
CA LEU A 30 13.46 16.41 38.39
C LEU A 30 13.30 15.11 37.57
N TYR A 31 13.89 13.98 37.99
CA TYR A 31 13.38 12.64 37.64
C TYR A 31 13.61 11.62 38.77
N PRO A 32 12.56 10.97 39.32
CA PRO A 32 12.71 9.81 40.19
C PRO A 32 12.77 8.49 39.40
N THR A 33 13.82 7.69 39.69
CA THR A 33 13.83 6.23 39.96
C THR A 33 12.57 5.40 39.63
N ALA A 34 12.64 4.14 39.14
CA ALA A 34 13.73 3.18 38.88
C ALA A 34 13.21 2.12 37.86
N TYR A 35 13.86 1.02 37.43
CA TYR A 35 14.98 0.19 37.93
C TYR A 35 15.86 -0.35 36.78
N ALA A 36 17.07 -0.79 37.11
CA ALA A 36 17.91 -1.64 36.26
C ALA A 36 18.59 -2.74 37.12
N PRO A 37 18.73 -3.99 36.64
CA PRO A 37 19.40 -5.06 37.36
C PRO A 37 20.94 -5.00 37.19
N VAL A 38 21.65 -5.59 38.15
CA VAL A 38 23.12 -5.62 38.22
C VAL A 38 23.68 -6.88 37.57
N LEU A 39 24.82 -6.74 36.87
CA LEU A 39 25.74 -7.86 36.58
C LEU A 39 27.18 -7.43 36.89
N GLN A 40 27.92 -8.30 37.58
CA GLN A 40 29.37 -8.21 37.80
C GLN A 40 30.03 -9.48 37.23
N PRO A 41 31.28 -9.42 36.74
CA PRO A 41 31.88 -10.53 35.98
C PRO A 41 32.70 -11.48 36.86
N GLN A 42 32.80 -12.74 36.42
CA GLN A 42 33.92 -13.64 36.74
C GLN A 42 34.38 -14.35 35.45
N ALA A 43 35.60 -14.91 35.50
CA ALA A 43 36.28 -15.51 34.36
C ALA A 43 37.09 -16.73 34.78
N GLY A 44 37.36 -17.65 33.84
CA GLY A 44 38.47 -18.60 33.97
C GLY A 44 38.20 -20.02 33.44
N LEU A 45 39.11 -20.46 32.55
CA LEU A 45 39.43 -21.85 32.15
C LEU A 45 38.32 -22.70 31.46
N GLY A 46 38.63 -23.58 30.49
CA GLY A 46 39.87 -23.72 29.70
C GLY A 46 40.11 -25.15 29.15
N ARG A 47 40.80 -25.26 27.98
CA ARG A 47 41.26 -26.50 27.27
C ARG A 47 40.13 -27.32 26.60
N LEU A 48 40.30 -28.13 25.53
CA LEU A 48 41.30 -28.41 24.45
C LEU A 48 40.49 -29.15 23.32
N TYR A 49 40.90 -29.47 22.08
CA TYR A 49 42.15 -29.49 21.26
C TYR A 49 41.98 -28.56 20.01
N SER A 50 42.88 -28.30 19.03
CA SER A 50 43.73 -29.09 18.07
C SER A 50 42.92 -29.83 16.97
N ASN A 51 43.24 -29.80 15.66
CA ASN A 51 44.40 -29.31 14.85
C ASN A 51 43.91 -28.48 13.62
N GLY A 52 44.74 -27.75 12.85
CA GLY A 52 46.17 -27.43 12.98
C GLY A 52 46.78 -26.69 11.76
N ALA A 53 48.04 -26.24 11.94
CA ALA A 53 49.07 -25.90 10.94
C ALA A 53 48.86 -24.78 9.86
N ALA A 54 49.74 -23.77 9.93
CA ALA A 54 50.21 -22.92 8.82
C ALA A 54 51.61 -23.46 8.38
N PRO A 55 52.69 -22.73 7.92
CA PRO A 55 52.87 -21.28 7.68
C PRO A 55 53.77 -20.80 6.47
N ILE A 56 53.46 -19.60 5.93
CA ILE A 56 54.37 -18.43 5.72
C ILE A 56 55.67 -18.51 4.82
N ARG A 57 55.88 -17.43 4.02
CA ARG A 57 57.14 -16.68 3.66
C ARG A 57 57.77 -16.69 2.24
N THR A 58 58.26 -15.49 1.84
CA THR A 58 59.41 -15.13 0.93
C THR A 58 59.32 -15.42 -0.59
N SER A 59 60.03 -14.73 -1.53
CA SER A 59 60.93 -13.53 -1.47
C SER A 59 60.94 -12.70 -2.80
N ASN A 60 62.08 -12.06 -3.18
CA ASN A 60 62.28 -11.01 -4.21
C ASN A 60 62.70 -11.55 -5.61
N VAL A 61 63.44 -10.76 -6.42
CA VAL A 61 63.97 -10.98 -7.82
C VAL A 61 63.01 -10.49 -8.96
N ILE A 62 63.33 -9.83 -10.11
CA ILE A 62 64.54 -9.33 -10.87
C ILE A 62 64.86 -10.17 -12.15
N SER A 63 65.01 -9.67 -13.40
CA SER A 63 64.78 -8.34 -14.03
C SER A 63 64.89 -8.37 -15.59
N GLN A 64 64.43 -7.30 -16.27
CA GLN A 64 64.84 -6.81 -17.63
C GLN A 64 64.36 -7.51 -18.92
N LEU A 65 64.61 -6.80 -20.05
CA LEU A 65 64.34 -6.98 -21.51
C LEU A 65 63.13 -6.15 -22.02
N THR A 66 63.18 -5.08 -22.85
CA THR A 66 63.86 -4.73 -24.14
C THR A 66 63.40 -5.55 -25.35
N GLY A 67 62.95 -5.04 -26.52
CA GLY A 67 62.68 -3.68 -27.06
C GLY A 67 61.43 -3.72 -27.99
N PHE A 68 61.15 -2.84 -28.97
CA PHE A 68 61.99 -1.98 -29.83
C PHE A 68 61.13 -0.97 -30.66
N ARG A 69 61.70 0.19 -31.07
CA ARG A 69 61.29 1.13 -32.16
C ARG A 69 59.92 1.88 -32.19
N SER A 70 59.98 2.99 -32.92
CA SER A 70 58.96 3.94 -33.44
C SER A 70 59.54 4.56 -34.74
N PRO A 71 58.98 5.60 -35.44
CA PRO A 71 57.71 6.34 -35.28
C PRO A 71 56.97 6.66 -36.63
N LEU A 72 56.02 7.61 -36.58
CA LEU A 72 55.61 8.60 -37.63
C LEU A 72 54.48 8.33 -38.66
N HIS A 73 53.93 9.48 -39.08
CA HIS A 73 53.02 9.84 -40.18
C HIS A 73 51.49 9.67 -40.06
N ALA A 74 50.81 10.74 -40.46
CA ALA A 74 49.37 10.99 -40.35
C ALA A 74 48.71 11.10 -41.73
N ARG A 75 47.37 11.08 -41.77
CA ARG A 75 46.57 11.88 -42.73
C ARG A 75 45.13 12.08 -42.25
N SER A 76 44.56 13.23 -42.59
CA SER A 76 43.14 13.57 -42.49
C SER A 76 42.45 13.35 -43.85
N PRO A 77 41.11 13.52 -43.92
CA PRO A 77 40.61 14.66 -44.70
C PRO A 77 39.50 15.48 -43.98
N LEU A 78 38.98 16.51 -44.67
CA LEU A 78 38.10 17.56 -44.16
C LEU A 78 37.03 17.94 -45.22
N ILE A 79 35.84 18.39 -44.76
CA ILE A 79 35.01 19.47 -45.40
C ILE A 79 34.33 19.06 -46.76
N PRO A 80 33.21 19.67 -47.23
CA PRO A 80 32.73 21.05 -47.02
C PRO A 80 31.27 21.32 -46.59
N PHE A 81 31.01 22.62 -46.38
CA PHE A 81 29.72 23.30 -46.16
C PHE A 81 28.99 23.67 -47.48
N GLY A 82 27.71 24.03 -47.38
CA GLY A 82 26.98 24.78 -48.43
C GLY A 82 25.62 25.32 -47.96
N THR A 83 25.37 26.62 -48.13
CA THR A 83 24.06 27.28 -47.96
C THR A 83 23.27 27.24 -49.28
N THR A 84 21.94 27.45 -49.38
CA THR A 84 21.22 28.71 -49.09
C THR A 84 19.68 28.50 -49.20
N GLN A 85 18.90 29.45 -48.65
CA GLN A 85 17.43 29.68 -48.76
C GLN A 85 16.60 28.87 -49.77
N GLN A 86 15.41 28.37 -49.35
CA GLN A 86 14.12 29.03 -49.65
C GLN A 86 12.92 28.41 -48.91
N THR A 87 11.77 29.10 -48.94
CA THR A 87 10.51 28.75 -48.25
C THR A 87 9.65 27.72 -49.01
N ARG A 88 8.99 26.81 -48.28
CA ARG A 88 7.63 26.35 -48.64
C ARG A 88 6.84 25.83 -47.45
N SER A 89 5.56 26.17 -47.41
CA SER A 89 4.59 25.76 -46.39
C SER A 89 3.99 24.39 -46.71
N PHE A 90 3.83 23.54 -45.70
CA PHE A 90 2.96 22.37 -45.78
C PHE A 90 2.03 22.28 -44.56
N PHE A 91 0.74 22.55 -44.79
CA PHE A 91 -0.33 22.06 -43.92
C PHE A 91 -0.48 20.55 -44.15
N VAL A 92 -0.60 19.78 -43.07
CA VAL A 92 -1.06 18.37 -43.13
C VAL A 92 -2.16 18.19 -42.11
N THR A 93 -3.39 18.00 -42.59
CA THR A 93 -4.58 17.72 -41.79
C THR A 93 -4.71 16.22 -41.50
N PRO A 94 -4.78 15.77 -40.24
CA PRO A 94 -5.18 14.41 -39.92
C PRO A 94 -6.70 14.28 -40.05
N ARG A 95 -7.19 13.49 -41.02
CA ARG A 95 -8.61 13.09 -41.07
C ARG A 95 -8.93 12.19 -39.88
N PHE A 96 -9.96 12.54 -39.12
CA PHE A 96 -10.64 11.62 -38.21
C PHE A 96 -11.52 10.66 -39.02
N LEU A 97 -11.64 9.41 -38.56
CA LEU A 97 -12.69 8.47 -38.92
C LEU A 97 -13.24 7.85 -37.63
N ASP A 98 -14.45 8.27 -37.24
CA ASP A 98 -15.13 7.74 -36.06
C ASP A 98 -15.83 6.42 -36.39
N ALA A 99 -15.20 5.29 -36.05
CA ALA A 99 -15.81 3.97 -36.12
C ALA A 99 -16.81 3.79 -34.94
N LYS A 100 -18.06 4.19 -35.15
CA LYS A 100 -19.14 4.12 -34.15
C LYS A 100 -19.81 2.74 -34.16
N THR A 101 -19.27 1.79 -33.41
CA THR A 101 -19.86 0.44 -33.27
C THR A 101 -21.27 0.52 -32.69
N GLN A 102 -22.26 0.11 -33.49
CA GLN A 102 -23.65 -0.07 -33.06
C GLN A 102 -23.93 -1.57 -32.99
N THR A 103 -24.48 -2.03 -31.88
CA THR A 103 -24.97 -3.42 -31.72
C THR A 103 -26.38 -3.55 -32.31
N PRO A 104 -26.61 -4.40 -33.32
CA PRO A 104 -27.95 -4.73 -33.79
C PRO A 104 -28.70 -5.60 -32.76
N LYS A 105 -30.01 -5.43 -32.70
CA LYS A 105 -30.96 -6.41 -32.11
C LYS A 105 -31.98 -6.77 -33.19
N THR A 106 -32.04 -8.04 -33.55
CA THR A 106 -33.08 -8.67 -34.39
C THR A 106 -33.02 -10.16 -34.04
N SER A 107 -33.92 -10.70 -33.21
CA SER A 107 -35.34 -11.04 -33.47
C SER A 107 -35.48 -12.19 -34.47
N ILE A 108 -36.05 -13.30 -33.99
CA ILE A 108 -36.25 -14.56 -34.72
C ILE A 108 -37.61 -14.54 -35.43
N GLU A 109 -37.66 -14.92 -36.70
CA GLU A 109 -38.83 -15.56 -37.34
C GLU A 109 -38.35 -16.72 -38.25
N PRO A 110 -39.15 -17.79 -38.44
CA PRO A 110 -38.72 -19.01 -39.13
C PRO A 110 -39.18 -19.11 -40.60
N GLY A 111 -38.43 -19.84 -41.45
CA GLY A 111 -38.93 -20.18 -42.79
C GLY A 111 -38.02 -21.03 -43.69
N LYS A 112 -38.45 -22.29 -43.91
CA LYS A 112 -38.22 -23.15 -45.08
C LYS A 112 -36.80 -23.65 -45.42
N ASP A 113 -36.57 -24.90 -45.04
CA ASP A 113 -36.23 -26.03 -45.92
C ASP A 113 -35.69 -25.74 -47.35
N ASP A 114 -34.47 -26.22 -47.62
CA ASP A 114 -34.13 -26.93 -48.86
C ASP A 114 -32.97 -27.92 -48.57
N PRO A 115 -33.10 -29.25 -48.82
CA PRO A 115 -32.12 -30.23 -48.33
C PRO A 115 -31.13 -30.72 -49.39
N THR A 116 -29.85 -30.33 -49.30
CA THR A 116 -28.71 -31.20 -49.72
C THR A 116 -27.33 -30.66 -49.32
N LYS A 117 -26.66 -31.35 -48.38
CA LYS A 117 -25.40 -32.06 -48.64
C LYS A 117 -25.02 -32.98 -47.48
N VAL A 118 -24.22 -34.00 -47.79
CA VAL A 118 -23.91 -35.14 -46.91
C VAL A 118 -22.69 -34.84 -46.03
N ALA A 119 -22.62 -35.54 -44.90
CA ALA A 119 -21.60 -35.45 -43.87
C ALA A 119 -20.15 -35.39 -44.38
N GLN A 120 -19.34 -34.58 -43.69
CA GLN A 120 -18.05 -35.01 -43.17
C GLN A 120 -18.13 -34.83 -41.65
N GLU A 121 -17.59 -35.79 -40.89
CA GLU A 121 -17.63 -35.75 -39.42
C GLU A 121 -16.55 -34.80 -38.90
N SER A 122 -16.96 -33.79 -38.13
CA SER A 122 -16.10 -32.74 -37.59
C SER A 122 -15.78 -32.97 -36.11
N GLU A 123 -15.05 -34.04 -35.81
CA GLU A 123 -14.41 -34.23 -34.50
C GLU A 123 -13.36 -33.14 -34.24
N GLY A 124 -13.83 -32.00 -33.72
CA GLY A 124 -13.01 -30.80 -33.48
C GLY A 124 -13.79 -29.53 -33.09
N GLU A 125 -15.10 -29.45 -33.32
CA GLU A 125 -15.87 -28.21 -33.09
C GLU A 125 -16.22 -27.88 -31.62
N GLU A 126 -15.84 -28.71 -30.64
CA GLU A 126 -16.08 -28.39 -29.22
C GLU A 126 -15.15 -27.29 -28.66
N VAL A 127 -14.00 -27.02 -29.31
CA VAL A 127 -12.94 -26.18 -28.73
C VAL A 127 -13.25 -24.67 -28.78
N ASP A 128 -14.01 -24.19 -29.76
CA ASP A 128 -14.23 -22.73 -29.97
C ASP A 128 -15.41 -22.14 -29.18
N LYS A 129 -16.17 -22.98 -28.42
CA LYS A 129 -17.21 -22.51 -27.49
C LYS A 129 -16.61 -22.01 -26.17
N GLY A 130 -15.86 -20.91 -26.26
CA GLY A 130 -15.32 -20.22 -25.09
C GLY A 130 -16.42 -19.83 -24.08
N PHE A 131 -16.15 -20.07 -22.78
CA PHE A 131 -17.13 -20.00 -21.69
C PHE A 131 -18.11 -18.81 -21.77
N GLU A 132 -19.39 -19.11 -21.99
CA GLU A 132 -20.44 -18.10 -22.00
C GLU A 132 -20.59 -17.38 -20.65
N LEU A 133 -20.78 -16.06 -20.70
CA LEU A 133 -21.00 -15.24 -19.51
C LEU A 133 -22.41 -15.46 -18.94
N SER A 134 -22.55 -16.48 -18.09
CA SER A 134 -23.78 -16.78 -17.36
C SER A 134 -24.41 -15.53 -16.72
N GLU A 135 -25.74 -15.52 -16.58
CA GLU A 135 -26.47 -14.39 -15.97
C GLU A 135 -25.92 -13.99 -14.59
N LYS A 136 -25.43 -14.97 -13.82
CA LYS A 136 -24.76 -14.74 -12.52
C LYS A 136 -23.52 -13.85 -12.65
N ALA A 137 -22.75 -13.98 -13.73
CA ALA A 137 -21.59 -13.13 -14.02
C ALA A 137 -22.01 -11.73 -14.46
N ALA A 138 -23.04 -11.62 -15.31
CA ALA A 138 -23.61 -10.33 -15.72
C ALA A 138 -24.16 -9.55 -14.51
N GLN A 139 -24.90 -10.22 -13.63
CA GLN A 139 -25.43 -9.65 -12.38
C GLN A 139 -24.34 -9.27 -11.38
N ALA A 140 -23.26 -10.06 -11.27
CA ALA A 140 -22.13 -9.76 -10.39
C ALA A 140 -21.36 -8.47 -10.76
N SER A 141 -21.56 -7.92 -11.97
CA SER A 141 -21.00 -6.61 -12.36
C SER A 141 -21.58 -5.44 -11.55
N GLN A 142 -22.79 -5.57 -10.99
CA GLN A 142 -23.48 -4.52 -10.23
C GLN A 142 -23.02 -4.48 -8.76
N VAL A 143 -21.73 -4.16 -8.55
CA VAL A 143 -21.13 -4.04 -7.22
C VAL A 143 -21.67 -2.81 -6.48
N ASN A 144 -22.22 -3.00 -5.28
CA ASN A 144 -22.74 -1.91 -4.45
C ASN A 144 -21.59 -1.15 -3.75
N LEU A 145 -21.00 -0.19 -4.45
CA LEU A 145 -19.79 0.55 -4.06
C LEU A 145 -19.94 1.50 -2.83
N SER A 146 -21.00 1.35 -2.00
CA SER A 146 -21.34 2.29 -0.92
C SER A 146 -20.33 2.31 0.25
N ALA A 147 -19.69 1.18 0.55
CA ALA A 147 -18.67 1.07 1.59
C ALA A 147 -17.24 1.25 1.07
N LYS A 148 -17.04 1.32 -0.25
CA LYS A 148 -15.71 1.44 -0.88
C LYS A 148 -15.24 2.89 -0.85
N LEU A 149 -14.14 3.14 -0.15
CA LEU A 149 -13.43 4.42 -0.16
C LEU A 149 -12.96 4.75 -1.58
N ALA A 150 -12.87 6.03 -1.90
CA ALA A 150 -12.29 6.48 -3.17
C ALA A 150 -10.82 6.04 -3.25
N SER A 151 -10.50 5.11 -4.16
CA SER A 151 -9.14 4.62 -4.41
C SER A 151 -8.24 5.74 -4.97
N ASP A 152 -8.81 6.56 -5.83
CA ASP A 152 -8.20 7.77 -6.39
C ASP A 152 -8.97 9.00 -5.88
N GLY A 153 -8.26 10.11 -5.65
CA GLY A 153 -8.86 11.43 -5.37
C GLY A 153 -9.61 12.05 -6.55
N LEU A 154 -10.10 11.22 -7.49
CA LEU A 154 -10.78 11.60 -8.72
C LEU A 154 -12.32 11.60 -8.60
N ARG A 155 -12.88 11.12 -7.47
CA ARG A 155 -14.34 11.02 -7.28
C ARG A 155 -15.02 12.36 -6.92
N GLY A 156 -14.95 13.30 -7.86
CA GLY A 156 -16.12 14.12 -8.20
C GLY A 156 -16.45 15.36 -7.36
N LYS A 157 -15.60 15.79 -6.41
CA LYS A 157 -15.71 17.13 -5.81
C LYS A 157 -14.39 17.88 -5.95
N ARG A 158 -14.44 19.13 -6.43
CA ARG A 158 -13.26 20.01 -6.47
C ARG A 158 -12.75 20.17 -5.03
N ALA A 159 -11.45 19.96 -4.85
CA ALA A 159 -10.78 20.08 -3.56
C ALA A 159 -11.06 21.47 -2.95
N GLY A 160 -11.94 21.51 -1.97
CA GLY A 160 -12.70 22.73 -1.68
C GLY A 160 -11.98 23.68 -0.74
N PHE A 161 -12.33 24.98 -0.78
CA PHE A 161 -11.95 25.92 0.29
C PHE A 161 -12.38 25.40 1.67
N ARG A 162 -13.47 24.63 1.73
CA ARG A 162 -13.94 23.87 2.90
C ARG A 162 -12.94 22.82 3.39
N GLU A 163 -12.25 22.12 2.48
CA GLU A 163 -11.24 21.11 2.85
C GLU A 163 -9.93 21.77 3.29
N ILE A 164 -9.51 22.86 2.63
CA ILE A 164 -8.37 23.68 3.07
C ILE A 164 -8.62 24.25 4.48
N TRP A 165 -9.81 24.80 4.73
CA TRP A 165 -10.20 25.28 6.05
C TRP A 165 -10.22 24.16 7.10
N ARG A 166 -10.65 22.96 6.69
CA ARG A 166 -10.68 21.77 7.56
C ARG A 166 -9.29 21.23 7.87
N LEU A 167 -8.39 21.24 6.88
CA LEU A 167 -6.96 20.92 7.01
C LEU A 167 -6.31 21.83 8.06
N ILE A 168 -6.50 23.15 7.94
CA ILE A 168 -6.05 24.14 8.93
C ILE A 168 -6.69 23.88 10.31
N LYS A 169 -7.97 23.47 10.37
CA LYS A 169 -8.66 23.15 11.64
C LYS A 169 -8.02 21.97 12.40
N ILE A 170 -7.27 21.06 11.76
CA ILE A 170 -6.49 20.01 12.44
C ILE A 170 -5.42 20.63 13.36
N ALA A 171 -4.82 21.74 12.93
CA ALA A 171 -3.71 22.40 13.62
C ALA A 171 -4.13 23.22 14.85
N ARG A 172 -5.44 23.43 15.10
CA ARG A 172 -5.95 24.27 16.19
C ARG A 172 -5.29 24.04 17.57
N PRO A 173 -5.02 22.80 18.04
CA PRO A 173 -4.37 22.58 19.33
C PRO A 173 -2.94 23.14 19.41
N GLU A 174 -2.26 23.28 18.27
CA GLU A 174 -0.88 23.76 18.16
C GLU A 174 -0.81 25.24 17.75
N ALA A 175 -1.95 25.93 17.62
CA ALA A 175 -2.03 27.28 17.02
C ALA A 175 -1.09 28.29 17.70
N LYS A 176 -1.01 28.29 19.04
CA LYS A 176 -0.07 29.16 19.79
C LYS A 176 1.39 28.94 19.38
N VAL A 177 1.78 27.70 19.15
CA VAL A 177 3.14 27.29 18.78
C VAL A 177 3.43 27.64 17.31
N LEU A 178 2.43 27.51 16.44
CA LEU A 178 2.50 27.97 15.05
C LEU A 178 2.60 29.51 14.95
N SER A 179 1.93 30.27 15.82
CA SER A 179 2.10 31.73 15.91
C SER A 179 3.54 32.13 16.26
N VAL A 180 4.21 31.42 17.16
CA VAL A 180 5.64 31.65 17.45
C VAL A 180 6.51 31.33 16.23
N ALA A 181 6.26 30.21 15.54
CA ALA A 181 6.99 29.89 14.31
C ALA A 181 6.77 30.93 13.19
N PHE A 182 5.57 31.53 13.10
CA PHE A 182 5.29 32.62 12.17
C PHE A 182 5.98 33.94 12.57
N PHE A 183 6.06 34.28 13.86
CA PHE A 183 6.82 35.44 14.32
C PHE A 183 8.31 35.30 13.98
N LEU A 184 8.89 34.11 14.21
CA LEU A 184 10.27 33.81 13.80
C LEU A 184 10.46 33.79 12.26
N LEU A 185 9.42 33.43 11.50
CA LEU A 185 9.40 33.57 10.03
C LEU A 185 9.51 35.05 9.63
N LEU A 186 8.73 35.94 10.24
CA LEU A 186 8.78 37.38 9.93
C LEU A 186 10.16 37.97 10.24
N ILE A 187 10.73 37.68 11.42
CA ILE A 187 12.09 38.11 11.80
C ILE A 187 13.12 37.61 10.79
N SER A 188 13.16 36.30 10.53
CA SER A 188 14.16 35.72 9.62
C SER A 188 13.98 36.17 8.17
N SER A 189 12.76 36.49 7.73
CA SER A 189 12.49 37.01 6.39
C SER A 189 12.86 38.48 6.25
N GLY A 190 12.53 39.33 7.24
CA GLY A 190 12.96 40.73 7.26
C GLY A 190 14.48 40.88 7.22
N ILE A 191 15.18 40.10 8.05
CA ILE A 191 16.65 40.03 8.05
C ILE A 191 17.21 39.48 6.72
N THR A 192 16.52 38.53 6.07
CA THR A 192 16.93 38.09 4.72
C THR A 192 16.79 39.24 3.70
N MET A 193 15.74 40.06 3.82
CA MET A 193 15.42 41.16 2.90
C MET A 193 16.23 42.44 3.13
N SER A 194 16.92 42.60 4.26
CA SER A 194 17.87 43.71 4.43
C SER A 194 19.20 43.48 3.72
N ILE A 195 19.57 42.22 3.41
CA ILE A 195 20.86 41.87 2.81
C ILE A 195 21.15 42.62 1.49
N PRO A 196 20.23 42.68 0.50
CA PRO A 196 20.48 43.39 -0.75
C PRO A 196 20.73 44.89 -0.56
N PHE A 197 19.98 45.54 0.35
CA PHE A 197 20.14 46.96 0.68
C PHE A 197 21.47 47.23 1.41
N SER A 198 21.85 46.39 2.37
CA SER A 198 23.15 46.48 3.04
C SER A 198 24.31 46.32 2.07
N ILE A 199 24.22 45.39 1.11
CA ILE A 199 25.24 45.23 0.06
C ILE A 199 25.26 46.43 -0.89
N GLY A 200 24.09 46.99 -1.24
CA GLY A 200 24.01 48.22 -2.02
C GLY A 200 24.77 49.37 -1.37
N LYS A 201 24.49 49.67 -0.09
CA LYS A 201 25.17 50.78 0.60
C LYS A 201 26.66 50.51 0.87
N LEU A 202 27.09 49.25 0.95
CA LEU A 202 28.51 48.89 0.90
C LEU A 202 29.16 49.21 -0.46
N MET A 203 28.49 48.95 -1.58
CA MET A 203 28.99 49.30 -2.93
C MET A 203 29.04 50.81 -3.17
N ASP A 204 28.05 51.56 -2.64
CA ASP A 204 28.06 53.03 -2.67
C ASP A 204 29.22 53.62 -1.89
N ALA A 205 29.59 53.05 -0.74
CA ALA A 205 30.75 53.50 0.03
C ALA A 205 32.08 53.08 -0.62
N ALA A 206 32.16 51.84 -1.13
CA ALA A 206 33.34 51.33 -1.83
C ALA A 206 33.65 52.04 -3.18
N THR A 207 32.76 52.91 -3.66
CA THR A 207 32.97 53.71 -4.87
C THR A 207 33.12 55.21 -4.62
N LYS A 208 33.14 55.66 -3.36
CA LYS A 208 33.48 57.04 -2.98
C LYS A 208 34.98 57.18 -2.68
N SER A 209 35.54 58.33 -3.05
CA SER A 209 36.93 58.69 -2.75
C SER A 209 37.17 58.79 -1.25
N ALA A 210 38.37 58.41 -0.79
CA ALA A 210 38.71 58.35 0.63
C ALA A 210 38.55 59.69 1.36
N ASP A 211 38.80 60.81 0.67
CA ASP A 211 38.80 62.17 1.25
C ASP A 211 37.40 62.70 1.61
N GLU A 212 36.30 62.10 1.14
CA GLU A 212 34.93 62.47 1.50
C GLU A 212 34.38 61.70 2.73
N GLY A 213 35.26 61.14 3.57
CA GLY A 213 34.87 60.49 4.83
C GLY A 213 34.45 59.02 4.69
N GLY A 214 35.04 58.28 3.74
CA GLY A 214 34.67 56.88 3.41
C GLY A 214 34.87 55.81 4.50
N ASN A 215 35.16 56.18 5.75
CA ASN A 215 35.36 55.24 6.87
C ASN A 215 34.09 54.95 7.70
N GLU A 216 33.02 55.73 7.53
CA GLU A 216 31.77 55.58 8.27
C GLU A 216 30.58 55.25 7.38
N LEU A 217 29.84 54.19 7.73
CA LEU A 217 28.62 53.77 7.06
C LEU A 217 27.46 53.82 8.07
N PHE A 218 26.42 54.62 7.77
CA PHE A 218 25.35 54.97 8.72
C PHE A 218 25.86 55.58 10.05
N GLY A 219 27.01 56.27 10.05
CA GLY A 219 27.63 56.80 11.27
C GLY A 219 28.26 55.73 12.17
N LEU A 220 28.56 54.55 11.60
CA LEU A 220 29.32 53.48 12.25
C LEU A 220 30.61 53.24 11.49
N SER A 221 31.73 53.10 12.19
CA SER A 221 32.99 52.69 11.56
C SER A 221 32.86 51.30 10.93
N LEU A 222 33.56 51.06 9.81
CA LEU A 222 33.49 49.82 9.04
C LEU A 222 33.53 48.52 9.89
N PRO A 223 34.43 48.35 10.88
CA PRO A 223 34.44 47.15 11.73
C PRO A 223 33.17 46.99 12.58
N VAL A 224 32.62 48.09 13.09
CA VAL A 224 31.38 48.10 13.90
C VAL A 224 30.18 47.81 13.01
N PHE A 225 30.13 48.35 11.80
CA PHE A 225 29.08 48.03 10.82
C PHE A 225 29.09 46.53 10.46
N TYR A 226 30.25 45.95 10.13
CA TYR A 226 30.35 44.52 9.83
C TYR A 226 30.01 43.64 11.04
N GLY A 227 30.42 44.04 12.26
CA GLY A 227 30.04 43.35 13.50
C GLY A 227 28.54 43.38 13.77
N ALA A 228 27.88 44.52 13.55
CA ALA A 228 26.44 44.68 13.67
C ALA A 228 25.68 43.88 12.60
N LEU A 229 26.15 43.90 11.34
CA LEU A 229 25.58 43.09 10.26
C LEU A 229 25.71 41.59 10.57
N ALA A 230 26.86 41.14 11.08
CA ALA A 230 27.07 39.75 11.49
C ALA A 230 26.13 39.33 12.64
N SER A 231 25.91 40.18 13.66
CA SER A 231 25.00 39.86 14.77
C SER A 231 23.53 39.80 14.33
N VAL A 232 23.11 40.70 13.44
CA VAL A 232 21.77 40.68 12.82
C VAL A 232 21.58 39.42 11.96
N LEU A 233 22.58 39.03 11.16
CA LEU A 233 22.53 37.78 10.39
C LEU A 233 22.49 36.53 11.28
N ALA A 234 23.25 36.51 12.38
CA ALA A 234 23.21 35.44 13.37
C ALA A 234 21.83 35.33 14.05
N LEU A 235 21.19 36.45 14.38
CA LEU A 235 19.82 36.49 14.90
C LEU A 235 18.80 35.95 13.87
N GLY A 236 18.95 36.31 12.59
CA GLY A 236 18.12 35.78 11.50
C GLY A 236 18.28 34.28 11.30
N ALA A 237 19.52 33.77 11.41
CA ALA A 237 19.82 32.34 11.36
C ALA A 237 19.22 31.59 12.56
N ALA A 238 19.37 32.12 13.78
CA ALA A 238 18.77 31.55 15.00
C ALA A 238 17.23 31.52 14.93
N ALA A 239 16.60 32.61 14.45
CA ALA A 239 15.15 32.65 14.24
C ALA A 239 14.69 31.61 13.21
N ASN A 240 15.40 31.47 12.09
CA ASN A 240 15.10 30.44 11.09
C ASN A 240 15.29 29.00 11.64
N TYR A 241 16.32 28.76 12.43
CA TYR A 241 16.56 27.47 13.10
C TYR A 241 15.43 27.11 14.07
N GLY A 242 15.03 28.06 14.93
CA GLY A 242 13.88 27.90 15.83
C GLY A 242 12.58 27.65 15.06
N ARG A 243 12.30 28.41 14.00
CA ARG A 243 11.17 28.19 13.08
C ARG A 243 11.13 26.75 12.56
N ILE A 244 12.26 26.26 12.02
CA ILE A 244 12.35 24.91 11.42
C ILE A 244 12.11 23.81 12.46
N ILE A 245 12.71 23.91 13.65
CA ILE A 245 12.51 22.93 14.74
C ILE A 245 11.05 22.91 15.20
N ILE A 246 10.47 24.08 15.48
CA ILE A 246 9.10 24.20 15.96
C ILE A 246 8.12 23.60 14.95
N LEU A 247 8.24 23.94 13.67
CA LEU A 247 7.37 23.40 12.61
C LEU A 247 7.51 21.89 12.43
N ARG A 248 8.73 21.35 12.55
CA ARG A 248 8.97 19.90 12.45
C ARG A 248 8.35 19.15 13.62
N ILE A 249 8.53 19.63 14.86
CA ILE A 249 7.94 19.03 16.07
C ILE A 249 6.40 19.10 16.02
N VAL A 250 5.83 20.24 15.60
CA VAL A 250 4.37 20.38 15.39
C VAL A 250 3.87 19.43 14.30
N GLY A 251 4.64 19.26 13.22
CA GLY A 251 4.35 18.31 12.14
C GLY A 251 4.22 16.88 12.66
N GLU A 252 5.23 16.35 13.33
CA GLU A 252 5.21 14.98 13.87
C GLU A 252 4.11 14.79 14.93
N ARG A 253 3.82 15.82 15.75
CA ARG A 253 2.71 15.80 16.71
C ARG A 253 1.34 15.72 16.02
N ILE A 254 1.16 16.39 14.89
CA ILE A 254 -0.05 16.28 14.05
C ILE A 254 -0.13 14.88 13.41
N VAL A 255 0.97 14.37 12.84
CA VAL A 255 1.03 13.02 12.24
C VAL A 255 0.65 11.94 13.26
N SER A 256 1.25 11.97 14.45
CA SER A 256 0.98 11.04 15.55
C SER A 256 -0.50 11.07 15.96
N ARG A 257 -1.04 12.27 16.23
CA ARG A 257 -2.46 12.48 16.58
C ARG A 257 -3.41 11.97 15.49
N LEU A 258 -3.09 12.19 14.21
CA LEU A 258 -3.88 11.67 13.09
C LEU A 258 -3.83 10.15 13.03
N ARG A 259 -2.64 9.53 13.13
CA ARG A 259 -2.46 8.06 13.12
C ARG A 259 -3.28 7.39 14.21
N SER A 260 -3.17 7.81 15.46
CA SER A 260 -3.95 7.24 16.58
C SER A 260 -5.46 7.39 16.39
N LYS A 261 -5.92 8.55 15.89
CA LYS A 261 -7.34 8.82 15.65
C LYS A 261 -7.91 8.00 14.50
N LEU A 262 -7.18 7.89 13.39
CA LEU A 262 -7.57 7.14 12.20
C LEU A 262 -7.55 5.64 12.48
N PHE A 263 -6.49 5.11 13.10
CA PHE A 263 -6.41 3.70 13.49
C PHE A 263 -7.60 3.28 14.37
N ARG A 264 -7.96 4.10 15.37
CA ARG A 264 -9.17 3.91 16.19
C ARG A 264 -10.47 3.99 15.39
N ARG A 265 -10.55 4.78 14.30
CA ARG A 265 -11.73 4.85 13.42
C ARG A 265 -11.82 3.66 12.46
N THR A 266 -10.69 3.12 11.99
CA THR A 266 -10.61 1.90 11.18
C THR A 266 -11.10 0.68 11.98
N PHE A 267 -10.60 0.47 13.21
CA PHE A 267 -11.00 -0.66 14.08
C PHE A 267 -12.45 -0.60 14.61
N VAL A 268 -13.21 0.44 14.24
CA VAL A 268 -14.64 0.61 14.59
C VAL A 268 -15.55 0.36 13.38
N GLN A 269 -14.99 0.12 12.19
CA GLN A 269 -15.77 -0.18 10.99
C GLN A 269 -16.41 -1.59 11.01
N ASP A 270 -17.40 -1.78 10.15
CA ASP A 270 -18.14 -3.03 9.90
C ASP A 270 -17.39 -3.95 8.92
N ALA A 271 -17.81 -5.23 8.82
CA ALA A 271 -17.16 -6.20 7.94
C ALA A 271 -17.25 -5.78 6.45
N GLU A 272 -18.41 -5.28 6.03
CA GLU A 272 -18.67 -4.71 4.70
C GLU A 272 -17.59 -3.70 4.26
N PHE A 273 -17.07 -2.88 5.19
CA PHE A 273 -16.00 -1.94 4.90
C PHE A 273 -14.66 -2.65 4.61
N PHE A 274 -14.34 -3.74 5.31
CA PHE A 274 -13.11 -4.50 5.06
C PHE A 274 -13.22 -5.37 3.79
N ASP A 275 -14.41 -5.88 3.46
CA ASP A 275 -14.65 -6.58 2.19
C ASP A 275 -14.50 -5.65 0.98
N ALA A 276 -14.96 -4.40 1.13
CA ALA A 276 -14.93 -3.40 0.06
C ALA A 276 -13.55 -2.74 -0.15
N ASN A 277 -12.67 -2.73 0.87
CA ASN A 277 -11.44 -1.93 0.88
C ASN A 277 -10.18 -2.77 1.15
N ARG A 278 -9.21 -2.68 0.23
CA ARG A 278 -7.90 -3.35 0.38
C ARG A 278 -7.15 -2.80 1.60
N VAL A 279 -6.68 -3.70 2.46
CA VAL A 279 -5.88 -3.35 3.67
C VAL A 279 -4.67 -2.48 3.34
N GLY A 280 -4.02 -2.69 2.18
CA GLY A 280 -2.90 -1.87 1.71
C GLY A 280 -3.24 -0.38 1.51
N ASP A 281 -4.47 -0.04 1.10
CA ASP A 281 -4.91 1.36 0.99
C ASP A 281 -5.06 2.00 2.38
N LEU A 282 -5.56 1.24 3.35
CA LEU A 282 -5.68 1.68 4.75
C LEU A 282 -4.30 1.92 5.38
N ILE A 283 -3.33 1.03 5.12
CA ILE A 283 -1.93 1.20 5.51
C ILE A 283 -1.31 2.43 4.84
N SER A 284 -1.57 2.65 3.54
CA SER A 284 -1.09 3.81 2.80
C SER A 284 -1.64 5.13 3.37
N ARG A 285 -2.94 5.20 3.68
CA ARG A 285 -3.56 6.35 4.36
C ARG A 285 -2.93 6.60 5.74
N LEU A 286 -2.77 5.56 6.56
CA LEU A 286 -2.16 5.70 7.89
C LEU A 286 -0.68 6.11 7.84
N SER A 287 0.09 5.60 6.88
CA SER A 287 1.52 5.84 6.78
C SER A 287 1.87 7.10 6.00
N SER A 288 1.50 7.16 4.71
CA SER A 288 1.93 8.19 3.76
C SER A 288 1.08 9.47 3.84
N ASP A 289 -0.24 9.33 3.70
CA ASP A 289 -1.14 10.49 3.62
C ASP A 289 -1.08 11.33 4.91
N THR A 290 -0.90 10.71 6.08
CA THR A 290 -0.70 11.44 7.35
C THR A 290 0.56 12.32 7.33
N ILE A 291 1.69 11.83 6.78
CA ILE A 291 2.93 12.60 6.64
C ILE A 291 2.73 13.76 5.65
N ILE A 292 2.08 13.50 4.51
CA ILE A 292 1.79 14.53 3.49
C ILE A 292 0.94 15.66 4.10
N VAL A 293 -0.11 15.31 4.85
CA VAL A 293 -0.95 16.26 5.58
C VAL A 293 -0.17 17.03 6.65
N GLY A 294 0.65 16.33 7.44
CA GLY A 294 1.50 16.95 8.48
C GLY A 294 2.45 18.01 7.91
N LYS A 295 3.18 17.67 6.83
CA LYS A 295 4.09 18.60 6.14
C LYS A 295 3.36 19.76 5.47
N SER A 296 2.18 19.51 4.89
CA SER A 296 1.42 20.54 4.17
C SER A 296 0.87 21.63 5.09
N ILE A 297 0.53 21.27 6.33
CA ILE A 297 0.08 22.22 7.37
C ILE A 297 1.25 23.02 7.96
N THR A 298 2.47 22.46 8.01
CA THR A 298 3.60 23.06 8.74
C THR A 298 4.68 23.60 7.81
N GLN A 299 5.52 22.72 7.26
CA GLN A 299 6.69 23.07 6.44
C GLN A 299 6.26 23.82 5.17
N ASN A 300 5.37 23.23 4.39
CA ASN A 300 4.99 23.78 3.09
C ASN A 300 4.24 25.11 3.25
N LEU A 301 3.34 25.21 4.25
CA LEU A 301 2.65 26.46 4.58
C LEU A 301 3.61 27.56 5.05
N SER A 302 4.59 27.22 5.88
CA SER A 302 5.63 28.13 6.33
C SER A 302 6.49 28.63 5.16
N ASP A 303 6.91 27.76 4.25
CA ASP A 303 7.79 28.18 3.15
C ASP A 303 7.02 28.90 2.03
N GLY A 304 5.74 28.58 1.83
CA GLY A 304 4.81 29.40 1.04
C GLY A 304 4.56 30.79 1.63
N LEU A 305 4.42 30.89 2.95
CA LEU A 305 4.26 32.16 3.66
C LEU A 305 5.57 32.97 3.69
N ARG A 306 6.73 32.30 3.80
CA ARG A 306 8.05 32.93 3.60
C ARG A 306 8.17 33.47 2.18
N ALA A 307 7.79 32.70 1.17
CA ALA A 307 7.77 33.13 -0.22
C ALA A 307 6.81 34.31 -0.46
N ALA A 308 5.63 34.33 0.17
CA ALA A 308 4.71 35.46 0.08
C ALA A 308 5.31 36.75 0.68
N VAL A 309 5.89 36.67 1.89
CA VAL A 309 6.52 37.82 2.57
C VAL A 309 7.77 38.30 1.81
N SER A 310 8.66 37.38 1.43
CA SER A 310 9.87 37.68 0.64
C SER A 310 9.54 38.25 -0.74
N GLY A 311 8.48 37.77 -1.40
CA GLY A 311 8.02 38.28 -2.69
C GLY A 311 7.46 39.69 -2.57
N ALA A 312 6.57 39.93 -1.61
CA ALA A 312 5.99 41.24 -1.35
C ALA A 312 7.07 42.28 -0.98
N ALA A 313 8.01 41.91 -0.10
CA ALA A 313 9.15 42.75 0.24
C ALA A 313 10.07 43.00 -0.97
N GLY A 314 10.42 41.96 -1.73
CA GLY A 314 11.26 42.09 -2.93
C GLY A 314 10.66 43.02 -3.98
N PHE A 315 9.41 42.78 -4.41
CA PHE A 315 8.75 43.64 -5.39
C PHE A 315 8.54 45.07 -4.88
N GLY A 316 8.20 45.25 -3.59
CA GLY A 316 8.05 46.58 -2.99
C GLY A 316 9.36 47.37 -2.94
N LEU A 317 10.46 46.71 -2.55
CA LEU A 317 11.79 47.33 -2.48
C LEU A 317 12.37 47.60 -3.88
N MET A 318 12.06 46.77 -4.88
CA MET A 318 12.40 47.05 -6.29
C MET A 318 11.67 48.27 -6.83
N ALA A 319 10.37 48.40 -6.54
CA ALA A 319 9.57 49.56 -6.92
C ALA A 319 10.08 50.84 -6.24
N TYR A 320 10.48 50.76 -4.96
CA TYR A 320 11.09 51.84 -4.21
C TYR A 320 12.45 52.28 -4.79
N VAL A 321 13.33 51.33 -5.14
CA VAL A 321 14.66 51.60 -5.71
C VAL A 321 14.57 52.15 -7.14
N SER A 322 13.72 51.56 -8.01
CA SER A 322 13.50 52.10 -9.35
C SER A 322 12.21 51.58 -9.98
N LEU A 323 11.22 52.46 -10.11
CA LEU A 323 10.01 52.19 -10.92
C LEU A 323 10.34 51.93 -12.39
N LYS A 324 11.40 52.55 -12.94
CA LYS A 324 11.80 52.41 -14.35
C LYS A 324 12.46 51.05 -14.66
N LEU A 325 13.30 50.53 -13.76
CA LEU A 325 13.81 49.15 -13.91
C LEU A 325 12.72 48.12 -13.60
N SER A 326 11.81 48.43 -12.66
CA SER A 326 10.66 47.58 -12.32
C SER A 326 9.70 47.40 -13.48
N SER A 327 9.39 48.46 -14.24
CA SER A 327 8.48 48.37 -15.40
C SER A 327 9.08 47.58 -16.58
N ILE A 328 10.41 47.64 -16.78
CA ILE A 328 11.12 46.81 -17.77
C ILE A 328 11.01 45.33 -17.39
N LEU A 329 11.23 44.98 -16.11
CA LEU A 329 11.05 43.59 -15.65
C LEU A 329 9.58 43.15 -15.75
N ALA A 330 8.63 44.02 -15.44
CA ALA A 330 7.20 43.75 -15.57
C ALA A 330 6.77 43.47 -17.02
N LEU A 331 7.46 44.03 -18.02
CA LEU A 331 7.24 43.72 -19.44
C LEU A 331 7.85 42.38 -19.87
N LEU A 332 8.96 41.96 -19.25
CA LEU A 332 9.63 40.68 -19.53
C LEU A 332 8.98 39.46 -18.85
N LEU A 333 8.17 39.68 -17.81
CA LEU A 333 7.52 38.62 -17.03
C LEU A 333 6.40 37.84 -17.76
N PRO A 334 5.45 38.47 -18.49
CA PRO A 334 4.34 37.76 -19.13
C PRO A 334 4.74 36.69 -20.17
N PRO A 335 5.74 36.91 -21.05
CA PRO A 335 6.23 35.86 -21.96
C PRO A 335 6.74 34.61 -21.24
N VAL A 336 7.49 34.79 -20.14
CA VAL A 336 7.99 33.69 -19.30
C VAL A 336 6.83 32.96 -18.62
N GLY A 337 5.84 33.69 -18.11
CA GLY A 337 4.62 33.13 -17.53
C GLY A 337 3.79 32.29 -18.51
N LEU A 338 3.64 32.75 -19.76
CA LEU A 338 2.99 31.99 -20.84
C LEU A 338 3.74 30.68 -21.14
N GLY A 339 5.06 30.73 -21.30
CA GLY A 339 5.90 29.53 -21.50
C GLY A 339 5.74 28.53 -20.36
N ALA A 340 5.80 29.00 -19.11
CA ALA A 340 5.62 28.17 -17.92
C ALA A 340 4.22 27.54 -17.83
N PHE A 341 3.17 28.22 -18.29
CA PHE A 341 1.80 27.68 -18.34
C PHE A 341 1.68 26.50 -19.32
N PHE A 342 2.18 26.65 -20.55
CA PHE A 342 2.15 25.57 -21.54
C PHE A 342 3.01 24.37 -21.10
N TYR A 343 4.22 24.62 -20.59
CA TYR A 343 5.09 23.62 -19.99
C TYR A 343 4.40 22.86 -18.85
N GLY A 344 3.84 23.58 -17.88
CA GLY A 344 3.14 23.00 -16.73
C GLY A 344 1.89 22.18 -17.10
N ARG A 345 1.25 22.46 -18.25
CA ARG A 345 0.16 21.65 -18.80
C ARG A 345 0.70 20.38 -19.49
N ALA A 346 1.80 20.47 -20.23
CA ALA A 346 2.44 19.34 -20.90
C ALA A 346 2.97 18.30 -19.89
N ILE A 347 3.77 18.74 -18.92
CA ILE A 347 4.32 17.90 -17.85
C ILE A 347 3.19 17.23 -17.03
N ARG A 348 2.15 17.97 -16.63
CA ARG A 348 1.00 17.41 -15.89
C ARG A 348 0.23 16.34 -16.68
N ASN A 349 0.25 16.38 -18.01
CA ASN A 349 -0.34 15.34 -18.84
C ASN A 349 0.57 14.12 -18.95
N LEU A 350 1.89 14.32 -19.01
CA LEU A 350 2.88 13.26 -19.18
C LEU A 350 3.16 12.51 -17.86
N SER A 351 3.36 13.24 -16.77
CA SER A 351 3.50 12.72 -15.41
C SER A 351 2.30 11.84 -15.00
N ARG A 352 1.06 12.20 -15.38
CA ARG A 352 -0.12 11.34 -15.18
C ARG A 352 -0.07 10.03 -15.99
N LYS A 353 0.47 10.05 -17.22
CA LYS A 353 0.70 8.83 -18.00
C LYS A 353 1.79 7.96 -17.37
N ILE A 354 2.85 8.56 -16.85
CA ILE A 354 3.95 7.88 -16.14
C ILE A 354 3.42 7.22 -14.86
N GLN A 355 2.69 7.96 -14.02
CA GLN A 355 2.06 7.43 -12.79
C GLN A 355 1.09 6.28 -13.08
N LYS A 356 0.25 6.36 -14.13
CA LYS A 356 -0.63 5.24 -14.53
C LYS A 356 0.18 4.00 -14.94
N ASN A 357 1.27 4.17 -15.69
CA ASN A 357 2.11 3.06 -16.12
C ASN A 357 2.95 2.46 -14.98
N LEU A 358 3.42 3.29 -14.03
CA LEU A 358 4.05 2.84 -12.79
C LEU A 358 3.08 2.03 -11.93
N GLY A 359 1.83 2.48 -11.73
CA GLY A 359 0.82 1.71 -11.01
C GLY A 359 0.55 0.34 -11.63
N SER A 360 0.57 0.26 -12.97
CA SER A 360 0.48 -1.02 -13.71
C SER A 360 1.73 -1.90 -13.52
N LEU A 361 2.93 -1.30 -13.48
CA LEU A 361 4.18 -2.01 -13.20
C LEU A 361 4.20 -2.57 -11.77
N THR A 362 3.81 -1.76 -10.78
CA THR A 362 3.69 -2.18 -9.38
C THR A 362 2.67 -3.30 -9.21
N LYS A 363 1.51 -3.24 -9.90
CA LYS A 363 0.52 -4.34 -9.89
C LYS A 363 1.13 -5.64 -10.41
N ILE A 364 1.85 -5.61 -11.54
CA ILE A 364 2.52 -6.80 -12.09
C ILE A 364 3.55 -7.35 -11.09
N ALA A 365 4.38 -6.48 -10.49
CA ALA A 365 5.36 -6.89 -9.49
C ALA A 365 4.71 -7.51 -8.23
N GLU A 366 3.67 -6.89 -7.68
CA GLU A 366 2.91 -7.39 -6.53
C GLU A 366 2.27 -8.76 -6.83
N GLU A 367 1.65 -8.90 -8.01
CA GLU A 367 0.97 -10.12 -8.44
C GLU A 367 1.95 -11.29 -8.71
N ARG A 368 3.15 -11.01 -9.25
CA ARG A 368 4.14 -12.05 -9.57
C ARG A 368 5.07 -12.39 -8.41
N LEU A 369 5.59 -11.41 -7.69
CA LEU A 369 6.44 -11.69 -6.52
C LEU A 369 5.64 -12.31 -5.37
N GLY A 370 4.36 -11.93 -5.22
CA GLY A 370 3.46 -12.56 -4.25
C GLY A 370 3.17 -14.04 -4.54
N ASN A 371 3.26 -14.46 -5.81
CA ASN A 371 3.00 -15.84 -6.26
C ASN A 371 4.24 -16.46 -6.93
N VAL A 372 5.45 -16.07 -6.51
CA VAL A 372 6.70 -16.45 -7.20
C VAL A 372 6.86 -17.97 -7.35
N LYS A 373 6.44 -18.75 -6.35
CA LYS A 373 6.45 -20.23 -6.42
C LYS A 373 5.62 -20.78 -7.58
N THR A 374 4.52 -20.13 -7.95
CA THR A 374 3.69 -20.52 -9.10
C THR A 374 4.39 -20.19 -10.41
N SER A 375 5.04 -19.03 -10.52
CA SER A 375 5.86 -18.73 -11.72
C SER A 375 7.03 -19.71 -11.87
N GLN A 376 7.64 -20.15 -10.78
CA GLN A 376 8.72 -21.15 -10.78
C GLN A 376 8.21 -22.56 -11.08
N SER A 377 7.05 -22.99 -10.54
CA SER A 377 6.48 -24.32 -10.83
C SER A 377 6.04 -24.50 -12.28
N PHE A 378 5.84 -23.40 -13.02
CA PHE A 378 5.54 -23.39 -14.45
C PHE A 378 6.70 -22.88 -15.32
N ALA A 379 7.93 -22.77 -14.77
CA ALA A 379 9.14 -22.30 -15.46
C ALA A 379 8.96 -20.97 -16.26
N ALA A 380 8.10 -20.09 -15.77
CA ALA A 380 7.61 -18.91 -16.48
C ALA A 380 8.43 -17.63 -16.22
N GLU A 381 9.58 -17.71 -15.55
CA GLU A 381 10.37 -16.56 -15.12
C GLU A 381 10.77 -15.65 -16.28
N ILE A 382 11.18 -16.24 -17.41
CA ILE A 382 11.57 -15.49 -18.62
C ILE A 382 10.38 -14.68 -19.17
N GLN A 383 9.17 -15.27 -19.18
CA GLN A 383 7.97 -14.60 -19.65
C GLN A 383 7.59 -13.41 -18.76
N GLU A 384 7.69 -13.57 -17.45
CA GLU A 384 7.31 -12.52 -16.49
C GLU A 384 8.37 -11.41 -16.38
N VAL A 385 9.67 -11.75 -16.53
CA VAL A 385 10.73 -10.76 -16.75
C VAL A 385 10.50 -9.98 -18.05
N HIS A 386 10.09 -10.63 -19.15
CA HIS A 386 9.75 -9.95 -20.40
C HIS A 386 8.52 -9.03 -20.23
N ARG A 387 7.47 -9.50 -19.54
CA ARG A 387 6.26 -8.72 -19.22
C ARG A 387 6.60 -7.45 -18.42
N TYR A 388 7.44 -7.59 -17.39
CA TYR A 388 7.93 -6.48 -16.59
C TYR A 388 8.76 -5.49 -17.42
N ASN A 389 9.76 -5.97 -18.16
CA ASN A 389 10.63 -5.14 -19.01
C ASN A 389 9.85 -4.37 -20.09
N THR A 390 8.82 -4.98 -20.68
CA THR A 390 7.91 -4.32 -21.63
C THR A 390 7.19 -3.11 -21.01
N GLN A 391 6.80 -3.21 -19.74
CA GLN A 391 6.16 -2.11 -19.02
C GLN A 391 7.18 -1.05 -18.56
N VAL A 392 8.41 -1.44 -18.21
CA VAL A 392 9.53 -0.52 -17.94
C VAL A 392 9.87 0.33 -19.18
N ARG A 393 9.97 -0.28 -20.38
CA ARG A 393 10.24 0.44 -21.64
C ARG A 393 9.22 1.55 -21.91
N LYS A 394 7.92 1.27 -21.72
CA LYS A 394 6.84 2.28 -21.86
C LYS A 394 6.99 3.45 -20.88
N ILE A 395 7.49 3.21 -19.67
CA ILE A 395 7.77 4.28 -18.69
C ILE A 395 8.99 5.10 -19.13
N PHE A 396 10.05 4.44 -19.61
CA PHE A 396 11.24 5.09 -20.15
C PHE A 396 10.94 6.01 -21.34
N ASP A 397 10.12 5.58 -22.30
CA ASP A 397 9.73 6.41 -23.46
C ASP A 397 8.93 7.65 -23.08
N LEU A 398 8.09 7.56 -22.04
CA LEU A 398 7.38 8.71 -21.49
C LEU A 398 8.36 9.64 -20.74
N GLY A 399 9.28 9.08 -19.96
CA GLY A 399 10.35 9.83 -19.29
C GLY A 399 11.28 10.55 -20.26
N LYS A 400 11.67 9.93 -21.38
CA LYS A 400 12.47 10.55 -22.45
C LYS A 400 11.76 11.77 -23.04
N LYS A 401 10.44 11.69 -23.22
CA LYS A 401 9.60 12.82 -23.67
C LYS A 401 9.49 13.91 -22.59
N GLU A 402 9.44 13.54 -21.31
CA GLU A 402 9.41 14.48 -20.18
C GLU A 402 10.74 15.23 -20.04
N SER A 403 11.87 14.51 -20.16
CA SER A 403 13.21 15.10 -20.20
C SER A 403 13.39 16.08 -21.36
N LEU A 404 12.90 15.77 -22.57
CA LEU A 404 13.00 16.69 -23.71
C LEU A 404 12.18 17.98 -23.49
N ILE A 405 10.96 17.86 -22.98
CA ILE A 405 10.08 19.01 -22.67
C ILE A 405 10.65 19.84 -21.50
N SER A 406 11.31 19.20 -20.54
CA SER A 406 11.98 19.86 -19.41
C SER A 406 13.26 20.56 -19.85
N ALA A 407 14.09 19.89 -20.66
CA ALA A 407 15.34 20.45 -21.15
C ALA A 407 15.09 21.72 -21.98
N THR A 408 14.12 21.72 -22.91
CA THR A 408 13.78 22.92 -23.68
C THR A 408 13.26 24.05 -22.77
N PHE A 409 12.34 23.75 -21.84
CA PHE A 409 11.82 24.75 -20.91
C PHE A 409 12.91 25.37 -20.03
N PHE A 410 13.75 24.57 -19.37
CA PHE A 410 14.82 25.10 -18.52
C PHE A 410 15.90 25.85 -19.31
N SER A 411 16.24 25.40 -20.53
CA SER A 411 17.23 26.08 -21.37
C SER A 411 16.72 27.44 -21.85
N THR A 412 15.50 27.51 -22.39
CA THR A 412 14.89 28.76 -22.84
C THR A 412 14.63 29.72 -21.67
N THR A 413 14.15 29.22 -20.53
CA THR A 413 13.90 30.06 -19.34
C THR A 413 15.20 30.57 -18.72
N GLY A 414 16.26 29.75 -18.68
CA GLY A 414 17.59 30.17 -18.22
C GLY A 414 18.21 31.23 -19.13
N LEU A 415 18.11 31.06 -20.45
CA LEU A 415 18.55 32.06 -21.41
C LEU A 415 17.74 33.36 -21.29
N MET A 416 16.41 33.30 -21.15
CA MET A 416 15.57 34.48 -20.89
C MET A 416 15.94 35.18 -19.57
N GLY A 417 16.26 34.43 -18.52
CA GLY A 417 16.76 34.98 -17.25
C GLY A 417 18.08 35.74 -17.42
N ASN A 418 19.05 35.14 -18.12
CA ASN A 418 20.33 35.79 -18.41
C ASN A 418 20.16 37.04 -19.29
N MET A 419 19.30 37.00 -20.31
CA MET A 419 18.97 38.16 -21.14
C MET A 419 18.25 39.26 -20.35
N THR A 420 17.42 38.89 -19.36
CA THR A 420 16.79 39.85 -18.44
C THR A 420 17.83 40.55 -17.57
N ILE A 421 18.81 39.81 -17.03
CA ILE A 421 19.93 40.38 -16.27
C ILE A 421 20.78 41.32 -17.15
N LEU A 422 21.08 40.92 -18.39
CA LEU A 422 21.81 41.77 -19.34
C LEU A 422 21.03 43.05 -19.70
N ALA A 423 19.72 42.97 -19.91
CA ALA A 423 18.88 44.14 -20.16
C ALA A 423 18.82 45.10 -18.96
N LEU A 424 18.70 44.56 -17.74
CA LEU A 424 18.74 45.34 -16.51
C LEU A 424 20.12 45.97 -16.27
N LEU A 425 21.22 45.27 -16.57
CA LEU A 425 22.57 45.82 -16.50
C LEU A 425 22.83 46.91 -17.56
N TYR A 426 22.32 46.75 -18.78
CA TYR A 426 22.47 47.75 -19.83
C TYR A 426 21.72 49.05 -19.52
N VAL A 427 20.41 48.95 -19.22
CA VAL A 427 19.61 50.14 -18.89
C VAL A 427 19.99 50.71 -17.53
N GLY A 428 20.22 49.86 -16.53
CA GLY A 428 20.65 50.25 -15.19
C GLY A 428 22.04 50.90 -15.18
N GLY A 429 23.00 50.34 -15.90
CA GLY A 429 24.33 50.94 -16.07
C GLY A 429 24.28 52.29 -16.78
N GLY A 430 23.39 52.45 -17.76
CA GLY A 430 23.09 53.75 -18.36
C GLY A 430 22.50 54.75 -17.34
N MET A 431 21.61 54.28 -16.46
CA MET A 431 21.01 55.09 -15.39
C MET A 431 21.99 55.46 -14.27
N VAL A 432 22.97 54.60 -13.97
CA VAL A 432 24.10 54.92 -13.08
C VAL A 432 25.01 55.96 -13.74
N LYS A 433 25.36 55.79 -15.03
CA LYS A 433 26.18 56.75 -15.78
C LYS A 433 25.52 58.13 -15.89
N SER A 434 24.19 58.22 -15.89
CA SER A 434 23.44 59.47 -15.86
C SER A 434 23.12 59.99 -14.44
N GLY A 435 23.71 59.42 -13.39
CA GLY A 435 23.52 59.84 -11.99
C GLY A 435 22.08 59.66 -11.45
N SER A 436 21.24 58.85 -12.10
CA SER A 436 19.81 58.72 -11.77
C SER A 436 19.47 57.61 -10.77
N ILE A 437 20.42 56.69 -10.54
CA ILE A 437 20.45 55.71 -9.45
C ILE A 437 21.93 55.50 -9.07
N SER A 438 22.21 55.06 -7.84
CA SER A 438 23.58 54.70 -7.46
C SER A 438 24.00 53.31 -7.98
N LEU A 439 25.30 52.99 -7.91
CA LEU A 439 25.78 51.64 -8.21
C LEU A 439 25.19 50.63 -7.20
N GLY A 440 25.14 51.00 -5.93
CA GLY A 440 24.53 50.21 -4.86
C GLY A 440 23.05 49.97 -5.06
N ASP A 441 22.30 50.97 -5.51
CA ASP A 441 20.88 50.84 -5.86
C ASP A 441 20.69 49.82 -6.99
N LEU A 442 21.53 49.86 -8.04
CA LEU A 442 21.52 48.86 -9.12
C LEU A 442 21.87 47.45 -8.61
N THR A 443 22.88 47.31 -7.75
CA THR A 443 23.25 46.03 -7.11
C THR A 443 22.10 45.49 -6.25
N SER A 444 21.48 46.33 -5.42
CA SER A 444 20.30 45.98 -4.63
C SER A 444 19.14 45.54 -5.52
N PHE A 445 18.86 46.25 -6.61
CA PHE A 445 17.77 45.93 -7.55
C PHE A 445 17.96 44.53 -8.18
N LEU A 446 19.16 44.20 -8.63
CA LEU A 446 19.47 42.88 -9.21
C LEU A 446 19.33 41.77 -8.17
N MET A 447 19.78 42.00 -6.94
CA MET A 447 19.62 41.04 -5.84
C MET A 447 18.15 40.87 -5.42
N TYR A 448 17.37 41.95 -5.32
CA TYR A 448 15.93 41.85 -5.06
C TYR A 448 15.19 41.16 -6.21
N THR A 449 15.62 41.33 -7.47
CA THR A 449 15.09 40.59 -8.62
C THR A 449 15.23 39.07 -8.43
N ALA A 450 16.39 38.61 -7.97
CA ALA A 450 16.62 37.19 -7.67
C ALA A 450 15.76 36.69 -6.49
N TYR A 451 15.60 37.52 -5.43
CA TYR A 451 14.73 37.20 -4.29
C TYR A 451 13.24 37.17 -4.66
N ALA A 452 12.76 38.08 -5.51
CA ALA A 452 11.39 38.10 -5.99
C ALA A 452 11.09 36.92 -6.94
N GLY A 453 12.00 36.60 -7.86
CA GLY A 453 11.88 35.44 -8.75
C GLY A 453 11.87 34.11 -8.01
N SER A 454 12.81 33.91 -7.07
CA SER A 454 12.84 32.70 -6.22
C SER A 454 11.62 32.60 -5.29
N SER A 455 11.10 33.74 -4.82
CA SER A 455 9.84 33.79 -4.06
C SER A 455 8.63 33.36 -4.92
N MET A 456 8.54 33.82 -6.16
CA MET A 456 7.45 33.41 -7.07
C MET A 456 7.52 31.91 -7.42
N PHE A 457 8.72 31.35 -7.60
CA PHE A 457 8.92 29.90 -7.70
C PHE A 457 8.50 29.17 -6.42
N GLY A 458 8.90 29.67 -5.25
CA GLY A 458 8.52 29.12 -3.94
C GLY A 458 7.01 29.10 -3.71
N LEU A 459 6.30 30.15 -4.13
CA LEU A 459 4.84 30.24 -4.02
C LEU A 459 4.11 29.24 -4.95
N SER A 460 4.65 29.03 -6.16
CA SER A 460 4.18 27.99 -7.10
C SER A 460 4.40 26.57 -6.55
N SER A 461 5.57 26.33 -5.96
CA SER A 461 5.89 25.07 -5.27
C SER A 461 4.95 24.82 -4.08
N PHE A 462 4.73 25.83 -3.24
CA PHE A 462 3.77 25.78 -2.13
C PHE A 462 2.36 25.44 -2.61
N TYR A 463 1.85 26.06 -3.68
CA TYR A 463 0.54 25.75 -4.23
C TYR A 463 0.43 24.27 -4.65
N SER A 464 1.47 23.74 -5.31
CA SER A 464 1.55 22.32 -5.71
C SER A 464 1.52 21.38 -4.50
N GLU A 465 2.37 21.64 -3.50
CA GLU A 465 2.46 20.82 -2.29
C GLU A 465 1.22 20.95 -1.39
N LEU A 466 0.60 22.13 -1.30
CA LEU A 466 -0.67 22.32 -0.61
C LEU A 466 -1.77 21.47 -1.26
N MET A 467 -1.85 21.44 -2.60
CA MET A 467 -2.86 20.65 -3.31
C MET A 467 -2.65 19.13 -3.15
N LYS A 468 -1.39 18.65 -3.07
CA LYS A 468 -1.09 17.28 -2.63
C LYS A 468 -1.60 17.04 -1.20
N GLY A 469 -1.34 17.99 -0.30
CA GLY A 469 -1.85 18.02 1.08
C GLY A 469 -3.36 17.88 1.20
N VAL A 470 -4.12 18.64 0.40
CA VAL A 470 -5.60 18.57 0.40
C VAL A 470 -6.10 17.25 -0.18
N GLY A 471 -5.47 16.72 -1.25
CA GLY A 471 -5.82 15.42 -1.81
C GLY A 471 -5.64 14.27 -0.82
N ALA A 472 -4.50 14.23 -0.12
CA ALA A 472 -4.26 13.30 0.98
C ALA A 472 -5.27 13.52 2.13
N ALA A 473 -5.52 14.77 2.53
CA ALA A 473 -6.46 15.08 3.60
C ALA A 473 -7.89 14.65 3.29
N SER A 474 -8.35 14.75 2.04
CA SER A 474 -9.67 14.29 1.63
C SER A 474 -9.83 12.77 1.85
N ARG A 475 -8.82 11.97 1.45
CA ARG A 475 -8.74 10.52 1.73
C ARG A 475 -8.70 10.20 3.23
N LEU A 476 -8.05 11.03 4.05
CA LEU A 476 -8.06 10.87 5.51
C LEU A 476 -9.41 11.25 6.13
N PHE A 477 -10.07 12.31 5.66
CA PHE A 477 -11.35 12.77 6.17
C PHE A 477 -12.48 11.79 5.82
N GLU A 478 -12.46 11.21 4.63
CA GLU A 478 -13.36 10.13 4.20
C GLU A 478 -13.37 8.96 5.22
N LEU A 479 -12.18 8.47 5.59
CA LEU A 479 -12.01 7.41 6.59
C LEU A 479 -12.31 7.87 8.03
N GLN A 480 -11.97 9.10 8.38
CA GLN A 480 -12.18 9.64 9.73
C GLN A 480 -13.66 9.85 10.06
N ASP A 481 -14.45 10.26 9.06
CA ASP A 481 -15.85 10.65 9.20
C ASP A 481 -16.82 9.50 8.94
N ARG A 482 -16.36 8.40 8.31
CA ARG A 482 -17.20 7.22 8.11
C ARG A 482 -17.67 6.65 9.45
N GLU A 483 -18.99 6.68 9.65
CA GLU A 483 -19.66 5.91 10.69
C GLU A 483 -19.98 4.50 10.15
N PRO A 484 -19.79 3.43 10.94
CA PRO A 484 -20.23 2.09 10.58
C PRO A 484 -21.76 2.00 10.59
N LYS A 485 -22.34 1.18 9.72
CA LYS A 485 -23.76 0.79 9.78
C LYS A 485 -24.04 -0.01 11.05
N ILE A 486 -23.14 -0.93 11.40
CA ILE A 486 -23.20 -1.73 12.63
C ILE A 486 -22.25 -1.14 13.66
N SER A 487 -22.79 -0.28 14.53
CA SER A 487 -21.99 0.30 15.61
C SER A 487 -21.57 -0.78 16.62
N PRO A 488 -20.28 -0.91 16.97
CA PRO A 488 -19.85 -1.88 17.98
C PRO A 488 -20.27 -1.50 19.41
N THR A 489 -20.84 -0.30 19.65
CA THR A 489 -21.10 0.22 21.00
C THR A 489 -22.49 0.83 21.25
N LYS A 490 -23.34 0.98 20.22
CA LYS A 490 -24.77 1.31 20.41
C LYS A 490 -25.58 0.01 20.56
N GLY A 491 -26.80 0.10 21.10
CA GLY A 491 -27.71 -1.06 21.31
C GLY A 491 -27.74 -1.59 22.75
N GLU A 492 -28.66 -2.53 23.03
CA GLU A 492 -28.86 -3.12 24.36
C GLU A 492 -27.65 -3.96 24.80
N LYS A 493 -27.19 -3.78 26.05
CA LYS A 493 -26.03 -4.52 26.59
C LYS A 493 -26.41 -5.98 26.89
N VAL A 494 -25.88 -6.90 26.09
CA VAL A 494 -26.00 -8.35 26.31
C VAL A 494 -25.23 -8.75 27.58
N VAL A 495 -25.95 -9.28 28.57
CA VAL A 495 -25.40 -9.83 29.83
C VAL A 495 -25.30 -11.36 29.76
N SER A 496 -26.28 -11.99 29.12
CA SER A 496 -26.36 -13.41 28.77
C SER A 496 -26.79 -13.50 27.31
N ALA A 497 -26.29 -14.50 26.58
CA ALA A 497 -26.82 -14.92 25.28
C ALA A 497 -27.38 -16.35 25.33
N ARG A 498 -27.78 -16.82 26.52
CA ARG A 498 -28.49 -18.09 26.72
C ARG A 498 -29.98 -17.89 26.42
N GLY A 499 -30.56 -18.85 25.71
CA GLY A 499 -31.95 -18.88 25.27
C GLY A 499 -32.05 -19.58 23.92
N PRO A 500 -33.26 -19.76 23.37
CA PRO A 500 -33.44 -20.22 22.00
C PRO A 500 -32.95 -19.17 21.00
N ILE A 501 -32.44 -19.63 19.86
CA ILE A 501 -32.01 -18.80 18.73
C ILE A 501 -32.98 -19.03 17.58
N ARG A 502 -33.61 -17.97 17.05
CA ARG A 502 -34.61 -18.07 15.98
C ARG A 502 -34.20 -17.22 14.77
N PHE A 503 -34.32 -17.80 13.58
CA PHE A 503 -34.27 -17.09 12.31
C PHE A 503 -35.71 -16.98 11.81
N GLU A 504 -36.17 -15.76 11.55
CA GLU A 504 -37.55 -15.48 11.12
C GLU A 504 -37.53 -14.71 9.79
N ASN A 505 -37.95 -15.40 8.71
CA ASN A 505 -38.03 -14.90 7.32
C ASN A 505 -36.75 -14.21 6.82
N VAL A 506 -35.58 -14.74 7.20
CA VAL A 506 -34.29 -14.10 6.95
C VAL A 506 -33.91 -14.18 5.46
N THR A 507 -33.79 -13.01 4.83
CA THR A 507 -33.30 -12.85 3.46
C THR A 507 -31.99 -12.05 3.49
N PHE A 508 -30.96 -12.52 2.79
CA PHE A 508 -29.62 -11.91 2.84
C PHE A 508 -28.81 -12.09 1.55
N SER A 509 -28.11 -11.02 1.16
CA SER A 509 -27.06 -11.00 0.14
C SER A 509 -25.83 -10.26 0.70
N TYR A 510 -24.62 -10.70 0.37
CA TYR A 510 -23.41 -9.95 0.75
C TYR A 510 -23.40 -8.57 0.05
N PRO A 511 -23.16 -7.45 0.77
CA PRO A 511 -23.30 -6.11 0.16
C PRO A 511 -22.32 -5.84 -1.00
N THR A 512 -21.19 -6.55 -1.04
CA THR A 512 -20.22 -6.51 -2.14
C THR A 512 -20.66 -7.28 -3.39
N ARG A 513 -21.66 -8.17 -3.29
CA ARG A 513 -22.24 -8.98 -4.37
C ARG A 513 -23.78 -9.00 -4.25
N PRO A 514 -24.46 -7.85 -4.29
CA PRO A 514 -25.86 -7.71 -3.84
C PRO A 514 -26.86 -8.57 -4.63
N ALA A 515 -26.59 -8.84 -5.91
CA ALA A 515 -27.45 -9.66 -6.77
C ALA A 515 -27.38 -11.16 -6.47
N VAL A 516 -26.35 -11.63 -5.74
CA VAL A 516 -26.25 -13.03 -5.32
C VAL A 516 -26.91 -13.17 -3.94
N THR A 517 -28.20 -13.52 -3.95
CA THR A 517 -28.94 -13.89 -2.74
C THR A 517 -28.41 -15.21 -2.18
N ILE A 518 -28.10 -15.22 -0.89
CA ILE A 518 -27.57 -16.38 -0.16
C ILE A 518 -28.67 -17.08 0.65
N PHE A 519 -29.57 -16.28 1.24
CA PHE A 519 -30.73 -16.75 1.98
C PHE A 519 -31.98 -16.04 1.49
N LYS A 520 -33.08 -16.79 1.41
CA LYS A 520 -34.40 -16.30 0.97
C LYS A 520 -35.44 -16.89 1.90
N ASP A 521 -36.10 -16.05 2.70
CA ASP A 521 -37.13 -16.46 3.68
C ASP A 521 -36.66 -17.60 4.63
N LEU A 522 -35.40 -17.56 5.06
CA LEU A 522 -34.81 -18.58 5.92
C LEU A 522 -35.46 -18.56 7.31
N ASN A 523 -36.00 -19.71 7.73
CA ASN A 523 -36.69 -19.90 9.01
C ASN A 523 -36.17 -21.18 9.70
N PHE A 524 -35.78 -21.08 10.98
CA PHE A 524 -35.53 -22.21 11.87
C PHE A 524 -35.39 -21.77 13.34
N GLU A 525 -35.48 -22.72 14.26
CA GLU A 525 -35.17 -22.54 15.68
C GLU A 525 -34.07 -23.53 16.13
N ILE A 526 -33.13 -23.01 16.93
CA ILE A 526 -32.14 -23.77 17.68
C ILE A 526 -32.47 -23.65 19.18
N PRO A 527 -32.81 -24.75 19.88
CA PRO A 527 -33.04 -24.74 21.32
C PRO A 527 -31.81 -24.31 22.14
N GLN A 528 -32.03 -23.94 23.40
CA GLN A 528 -30.93 -23.64 24.31
C GLN A 528 -30.18 -24.93 24.69
N GLY A 529 -28.84 -24.90 24.60
CA GLY A 529 -27.97 -25.97 25.12
C GLY A 529 -27.82 -27.20 24.23
N THR A 530 -28.51 -27.27 23.08
CA THR A 530 -28.33 -28.34 22.10
C THR A 530 -27.08 -28.12 21.23
N ASN A 531 -26.47 -29.21 20.77
CA ASN A 531 -25.50 -29.24 19.68
C ASN A 531 -26.22 -29.42 18.34
N VAL A 532 -26.20 -28.39 17.49
CA VAL A 532 -26.85 -28.40 16.18
C VAL A 532 -25.81 -28.44 15.05
N ALA A 533 -25.95 -29.39 14.14
CA ALA A 533 -25.17 -29.40 12.90
C ALA A 533 -25.88 -28.59 11.80
N VAL A 534 -25.12 -27.75 11.09
CA VAL A 534 -25.57 -27.11 9.85
C VAL A 534 -24.85 -27.80 8.68
N VAL A 535 -25.64 -28.44 7.81
CA VAL A 535 -25.18 -29.11 6.59
C VAL A 535 -25.85 -28.48 5.36
N GLY A 536 -25.30 -28.72 4.18
CA GLY A 536 -25.73 -28.05 2.94
C GLY A 536 -24.60 -28.01 1.91
N PRO A 537 -24.92 -27.73 0.63
CA PRO A 537 -23.95 -27.77 -0.46
C PRO A 537 -22.80 -26.76 -0.29
N SER A 538 -21.75 -26.90 -1.10
CA SER A 538 -20.71 -25.87 -1.19
C SER A 538 -21.32 -24.55 -1.69
N GLY A 539 -20.91 -23.42 -1.13
CA GLY A 539 -21.52 -22.11 -1.40
C GLY A 539 -22.93 -21.90 -0.82
N GLY A 540 -23.60 -22.92 -0.29
CA GLY A 540 -24.95 -22.89 0.30
C GLY A 540 -25.08 -22.15 1.64
N GLY A 541 -24.39 -21.03 1.80
CA GLY A 541 -24.59 -20.07 2.89
C GLY A 541 -24.11 -20.46 4.28
N LYS A 542 -23.72 -21.71 4.58
CA LYS A 542 -23.42 -22.22 5.95
C LYS A 542 -22.69 -21.22 6.89
N SER A 543 -21.47 -20.78 6.55
CA SER A 543 -20.65 -19.83 7.34
C SER A 543 -21.21 -18.39 7.38
N THR A 544 -22.22 -18.09 6.56
CA THR A 544 -23.01 -16.85 6.63
C THR A 544 -23.93 -16.85 7.86
N ILE A 545 -24.42 -18.01 8.33
CA ILE A 545 -25.18 -18.11 9.59
C ILE A 545 -24.29 -17.64 10.76
N ALA A 546 -23.05 -18.14 10.83
CA ALA A 546 -22.06 -17.69 11.82
C ALA A 546 -21.79 -16.18 11.72
N SER A 547 -21.66 -15.66 10.50
CA SER A 547 -21.42 -14.24 10.23
C SER A 547 -22.60 -13.33 10.62
N LEU A 548 -23.84 -13.81 10.48
CA LEU A 548 -25.05 -13.11 10.90
C LEU A 548 -25.23 -13.17 12.43
N LEU A 549 -24.95 -14.29 13.09
CA LEU A 549 -25.02 -14.42 14.56
C LEU A 549 -23.96 -13.57 15.27
N LEU A 550 -22.72 -13.53 14.73
CA LEU A 550 -21.70 -12.58 15.17
C LEU A 550 -22.03 -11.13 14.76
N ARG A 551 -23.10 -10.92 13.98
CA ARG A 551 -23.57 -9.65 13.45
C ARG A 551 -22.44 -8.87 12.79
N PHE A 552 -21.70 -9.52 11.90
CA PHE A 552 -20.79 -8.85 10.96
C PHE A 552 -21.56 -8.14 9.85
N TYR A 553 -22.74 -8.67 9.53
CA TYR A 553 -23.77 -8.07 8.68
C TYR A 553 -25.12 -8.08 9.42
N ASN A 554 -26.08 -7.29 8.95
CA ASN A 554 -27.50 -7.45 9.31
C ASN A 554 -28.19 -8.18 8.13
N PRO A 555 -29.32 -8.88 8.35
CA PRO A 555 -30.14 -9.39 7.25
C PRO A 555 -30.73 -8.24 6.42
N SER A 556 -31.10 -8.53 5.16
CA SER A 556 -31.75 -7.57 4.25
C SER A 556 -33.26 -7.47 4.50
N ASN A 557 -33.89 -8.59 4.89
CA ASN A 557 -35.26 -8.67 5.40
C ASN A 557 -35.35 -9.81 6.42
N GLY A 558 -36.39 -9.84 7.24
CA GLY A 558 -36.51 -10.76 8.39
C GLY A 558 -35.68 -10.32 9.59
N ARG A 559 -35.66 -11.15 10.64
CA ARG A 559 -34.97 -10.88 11.90
C ARG A 559 -34.35 -12.14 12.51
N ILE A 560 -33.36 -11.94 13.38
CA ILE A 560 -32.70 -13.03 14.11
C ILE A 560 -32.81 -12.73 15.60
N LEU A 561 -33.46 -13.63 16.33
CA LEU A 561 -33.73 -13.48 17.77
C LEU A 561 -32.79 -14.40 18.57
N ILE A 562 -32.34 -13.92 19.73
CA ILE A 562 -31.76 -14.73 20.80
C ILE A 562 -32.55 -14.40 22.06
N ASP A 563 -33.14 -15.42 22.71
CA ASP A 563 -34.02 -15.24 23.87
C ASP A 563 -35.17 -14.24 23.59
N GLY A 564 -35.79 -14.37 22.42
CA GLY A 564 -36.84 -13.46 21.94
C GLY A 564 -36.39 -12.05 21.52
N LYS A 565 -35.13 -11.66 21.78
CA LYS A 565 -34.59 -10.32 21.48
C LYS A 565 -33.85 -10.29 20.16
N ASP A 566 -34.13 -9.28 19.34
CA ASP A 566 -33.50 -9.06 18.04
C ASP A 566 -32.01 -8.64 18.17
N ILE A 567 -31.11 -9.41 17.57
CA ILE A 567 -29.67 -9.11 17.56
C ILE A 567 -29.36 -7.75 16.89
N GLY A 568 -30.24 -7.27 16.01
CA GLY A 568 -30.21 -5.94 15.40
C GLY A 568 -30.27 -4.79 16.41
N GLN A 569 -30.90 -5.00 17.56
CA GLN A 569 -31.08 -4.01 18.62
C GLN A 569 -30.01 -4.14 19.72
N MET A 570 -29.36 -5.29 19.84
CA MET A 570 -28.27 -5.56 20.78
C MET A 570 -26.99 -4.76 20.48
N ASN A 571 -26.11 -4.67 21.49
CA ASN A 571 -24.76 -4.13 21.39
C ASN A 571 -23.78 -5.20 20.91
N ALA A 572 -23.28 -5.05 19.68
CA ALA A 572 -22.46 -6.07 19.02
C ALA A 572 -21.16 -6.44 19.77
N LYS A 573 -20.52 -5.51 20.50
CA LYS A 573 -19.34 -5.84 21.33
C LYS A 573 -19.68 -6.67 22.56
N SER A 574 -20.89 -6.54 23.11
CA SER A 574 -21.39 -7.40 24.19
C SER A 574 -21.87 -8.76 23.69
N LEU A 575 -22.60 -8.81 22.57
CA LEU A 575 -23.01 -10.06 21.91
C LEU A 575 -21.79 -10.92 21.53
N ARG A 576 -20.83 -10.34 20.80
CA ARG A 576 -19.55 -11.00 20.43
C ARG A 576 -18.65 -11.34 21.63
N ARG A 577 -19.01 -10.96 22.86
CA ARG A 577 -18.34 -11.44 24.09
C ARG A 577 -18.95 -12.72 24.65
N LYS A 578 -20.21 -13.02 24.35
CA LYS A 578 -20.86 -14.29 24.74
C LYS A 578 -20.85 -15.37 23.65
N ILE A 579 -20.56 -15.01 22.40
CA ILE A 579 -20.36 -15.97 21.31
C ILE A 579 -18.87 -16.36 21.21
N GLY A 580 -18.54 -17.64 21.35
CA GLY A 580 -17.24 -18.22 20.99
C GLY A 580 -17.23 -18.63 19.51
N ILE A 581 -16.09 -18.52 18.83
CA ILE A 581 -15.93 -19.02 17.45
C ILE A 581 -14.57 -19.69 17.28
N VAL A 582 -14.59 -20.87 16.65
CA VAL A 582 -13.43 -21.55 16.06
C VAL A 582 -13.67 -21.58 14.54
N ALA A 583 -12.70 -21.11 13.77
CA ALA A 583 -12.81 -20.99 12.31
C ALA A 583 -12.05 -22.11 11.59
N GLN A 584 -12.36 -22.30 10.30
CA GLN A 584 -11.73 -23.26 9.40
C GLN A 584 -10.20 -23.04 9.33
N GLU A 585 -9.76 -21.78 9.09
CA GLU A 585 -8.36 -21.36 9.19
C GLU A 585 -8.08 -20.63 10.53
N PRO A 586 -7.36 -21.26 11.50
CA PRO A 586 -7.00 -20.62 12.75
C PRO A 586 -5.90 -19.56 12.59
N VAL A 587 -6.28 -18.29 12.55
CA VAL A 587 -5.33 -17.16 12.56
C VAL A 587 -4.77 -16.92 13.97
N LEU A 588 -3.46 -17.07 14.10
CA LEU A 588 -2.67 -16.63 15.26
C LEU A 588 -1.97 -15.29 14.95
N PHE A 589 -1.91 -14.43 15.95
CA PHE A 589 -1.20 -13.15 15.90
C PHE A 589 0.26 -13.34 16.32
N SER A 590 1.16 -12.50 15.81
CA SER A 590 2.55 -12.44 16.28
C SER A 590 2.56 -12.03 17.76
N GLY A 591 3.11 -12.88 18.61
CA GLY A 591 3.05 -12.78 20.08
C GLY A 591 3.41 -14.13 20.71
N THR A 592 3.12 -14.34 21.99
CA THR A 592 3.27 -15.66 22.64
C THR A 592 2.04 -16.54 22.44
N ILE A 593 2.14 -17.84 22.78
CA ILE A 593 0.97 -18.72 22.84
C ILE A 593 -0.02 -18.24 23.93
N ALA A 594 0.49 -17.81 25.09
CA ALA A 594 -0.32 -17.25 26.17
C ALA A 594 -1.11 -16.00 25.73
N GLU A 595 -0.48 -15.05 25.04
CA GLU A 595 -1.15 -13.86 24.48
C GLU A 595 -2.23 -14.25 23.47
N ASN A 596 -1.95 -15.23 22.61
CA ASN A 596 -2.89 -15.73 21.61
C ASN A 596 -4.14 -16.38 22.23
N ILE A 597 -4.00 -17.05 23.38
CA ILE A 597 -5.13 -17.62 24.14
C ILE A 597 -5.86 -16.51 24.91
N ALA A 598 -5.13 -15.64 25.61
CA ALA A 598 -5.66 -14.49 26.36
C ALA A 598 -6.45 -13.50 25.50
N TYR A 599 -6.22 -13.47 24.18
CA TYR A 599 -7.00 -12.67 23.23
C TYR A 599 -8.51 -12.97 23.29
N GLY A 600 -8.93 -14.16 23.72
CA GLY A 600 -10.33 -14.51 23.96
C GLY A 600 -10.97 -13.74 25.11
N ASN A 601 -10.22 -13.51 26.19
CA ASN A 601 -10.61 -12.75 27.37
C ASN A 601 -9.39 -12.03 27.96
N PRO A 602 -9.16 -10.74 27.65
CA PRO A 602 -8.02 -9.96 28.16
C PRO A 602 -8.00 -9.67 29.67
N LYS A 603 -8.86 -10.35 30.46
CA LYS A 603 -8.83 -10.37 31.93
C LYS A 603 -8.49 -11.77 32.50
N ALA A 604 -8.26 -12.77 31.65
CA ALA A 604 -7.92 -14.12 32.07
C ALA A 604 -6.59 -14.13 32.83
N THR A 605 -6.54 -14.86 33.94
CA THR A 605 -5.31 -15.13 34.68
C THR A 605 -4.45 -16.17 33.95
N ARG A 606 -3.17 -16.28 34.32
CA ARG A 606 -2.30 -17.36 33.80
C ARG A 606 -2.84 -18.75 34.16
N GLY A 607 -3.59 -18.88 35.26
CA GLY A 607 -4.32 -20.11 35.62
C GLY A 607 -5.45 -20.45 34.65
N ASP A 608 -6.27 -19.47 34.27
CA ASP A 608 -7.37 -19.66 33.30
C ASP A 608 -6.83 -20.06 31.92
N ILE A 609 -5.72 -19.44 31.49
CA ILE A 609 -5.01 -19.76 30.25
C ILE A 609 -4.52 -21.22 30.26
N ILE A 610 -3.89 -21.67 31.36
CA ILE A 610 -3.45 -23.07 31.53
C ILE A 610 -4.65 -24.04 31.53
N ALA A 611 -5.74 -23.69 32.23
CA ALA A 611 -6.94 -24.52 32.32
C ALA A 611 -7.61 -24.70 30.94
N ALA A 612 -7.71 -23.63 30.15
CA ALA A 612 -8.25 -23.69 28.80
C ALA A 612 -7.31 -24.43 27.82
N ALA A 613 -5.99 -24.20 27.91
CA ALA A 613 -5.00 -24.94 27.11
C ALA A 613 -5.06 -26.45 27.37
N ARG A 614 -5.21 -26.86 28.64
CA ARG A 614 -5.43 -28.27 29.02
C ARG A 614 -6.75 -28.82 28.48
N LYS A 615 -7.86 -28.09 28.63
CA LYS A 615 -9.17 -28.46 28.05
C LYS A 615 -9.16 -28.56 26.51
N ALA A 616 -8.25 -27.85 25.85
CA ALA A 616 -8.07 -27.86 24.40
C ALA A 616 -7.07 -28.91 23.88
N ASN A 617 -6.58 -29.80 24.74
CA ASN A 617 -5.51 -30.77 24.43
C ASN A 617 -4.22 -30.13 23.87
N CYS A 618 -3.86 -28.94 24.36
CA CYS A 618 -2.60 -28.28 24.02
C CYS A 618 -1.41 -28.84 24.84
N THR A 619 -1.32 -30.17 25.00
CA THR A 619 -0.21 -30.84 25.71
C THR A 619 1.15 -30.50 25.10
N PHE A 620 1.20 -30.40 23.77
CA PHE A 620 2.39 -30.03 22.97
C PHE A 620 3.03 -28.68 23.35
N ILE A 621 2.35 -27.84 24.12
CA ILE A 621 2.95 -26.62 24.66
C ILE A 621 4.11 -26.98 25.61
N SER A 622 4.05 -28.11 26.31
CA SER A 622 5.13 -28.60 27.19
C SER A 622 6.41 -28.99 26.43
N ASP A 623 6.32 -29.19 25.11
CA ASP A 623 7.45 -29.64 24.28
C ASP A 623 8.26 -28.45 23.72
N PHE A 624 7.78 -27.21 23.89
CA PHE A 624 8.51 -26.00 23.52
C PHE A 624 9.40 -25.49 24.67
N PRO A 625 10.63 -24.98 24.39
CA PRO A 625 11.55 -24.49 25.42
C PRO A 625 10.98 -23.43 26.39
N ASP A 626 10.17 -22.49 25.89
CA ASP A 626 9.54 -21.43 26.70
C ASP A 626 8.06 -21.73 27.03
N GLY A 627 7.57 -22.91 26.65
CA GLY A 627 6.21 -23.37 26.86
C GLY A 627 5.13 -22.38 26.40
N LEU A 628 4.35 -21.86 27.35
CA LEU A 628 3.28 -20.89 27.09
C LEU A 628 3.79 -19.54 26.58
N ASP A 629 5.03 -19.18 26.89
CA ASP A 629 5.63 -17.91 26.50
C ASP A 629 6.38 -18.01 25.15
N THR A 630 6.42 -19.18 24.52
CA THR A 630 7.01 -19.37 23.20
C THR A 630 6.33 -18.49 22.15
N HIS A 631 7.15 -17.80 21.37
CA HIS A 631 6.70 -16.87 20.34
C HIS A 631 6.20 -17.59 19.08
N VAL A 632 4.93 -17.38 18.75
CA VAL A 632 4.37 -17.73 17.43
C VAL A 632 4.63 -16.59 16.46
N GLY A 633 5.42 -16.88 15.41
CA GLY A 633 5.66 -15.94 14.30
C GLY A 633 4.40 -15.55 13.51
N PRO A 634 4.54 -14.71 12.46
CA PRO A 634 3.40 -14.23 11.67
C PRO A 634 2.53 -15.38 11.13
N ARG A 635 1.22 -15.30 11.34
CA ARG A 635 0.21 -16.36 11.03
C ARG A 635 0.57 -17.74 11.66
N GLY A 636 1.33 -17.73 12.76
CA GLY A 636 1.81 -18.93 13.45
C GLY A 636 2.69 -19.83 12.60
N ALA A 637 3.56 -19.28 11.75
CA ALA A 637 4.31 -20.04 10.73
C ALA A 637 5.12 -21.26 11.25
N GLN A 638 5.46 -21.31 12.54
CA GLN A 638 6.21 -22.40 13.18
C GLN A 638 5.33 -23.55 13.73
N LEU A 639 4.00 -23.46 13.63
CA LEU A 639 3.07 -24.48 14.16
C LEU A 639 2.34 -25.24 13.04
N SER A 640 1.99 -26.51 13.30
CA SER A 640 1.11 -27.30 12.44
C SER A 640 -0.34 -26.80 12.45
N GLY A 641 -1.15 -27.22 11.47
CA GLY A 641 -2.58 -26.87 11.41
C GLY A 641 -3.32 -27.28 12.69
N GLY A 642 -3.13 -28.53 13.14
CA GLY A 642 -3.70 -29.05 14.39
C GLY A 642 -3.28 -28.27 15.63
N GLN A 643 -2.01 -27.88 15.74
CA GLN A 643 -1.52 -27.06 16.86
C GLN A 643 -2.19 -25.68 16.89
N LYS A 644 -2.30 -25.00 15.75
CA LYS A 644 -3.01 -23.71 15.63
C LYS A 644 -4.48 -23.86 16.01
N GLN A 645 -5.12 -24.94 15.57
CA GLN A 645 -6.54 -25.16 15.83
C GLN A 645 -6.83 -25.45 17.31
N ARG A 646 -5.98 -26.24 17.99
CA ARG A 646 -6.06 -26.43 19.44
C ARG A 646 -5.87 -25.10 20.21
N ILE A 647 -4.97 -24.22 19.76
CA ILE A 647 -4.82 -22.86 20.34
C ILE A 647 -6.06 -21.98 20.07
N ALA A 648 -6.68 -22.06 18.90
CA ALA A 648 -7.94 -21.36 18.62
C ALA A 648 -9.11 -21.86 19.48
N ILE A 649 -9.17 -23.17 19.73
CA ILE A 649 -10.12 -23.80 20.67
C ILE A 649 -9.86 -23.31 22.10
N ALA A 650 -8.60 -23.24 22.55
CA ALA A 650 -8.23 -22.67 23.86
C ALA A 650 -8.64 -21.19 23.99
N ARG A 651 -8.45 -20.39 22.93
CA ARG A 651 -8.90 -18.98 22.83
C ARG A 651 -10.43 -18.85 22.95
N ALA A 652 -11.19 -19.80 22.39
CA ALA A 652 -12.65 -19.86 22.54
C ALA A 652 -13.06 -20.29 23.97
N LEU A 653 -12.36 -21.26 24.57
CA LEU A 653 -12.58 -21.75 25.94
C LEU A 653 -12.36 -20.69 27.03
N VAL A 654 -11.28 -19.90 26.94
CA VAL A 654 -10.93 -18.81 27.88
C VAL A 654 -12.03 -17.73 28.02
N LYS A 655 -12.99 -17.73 27.10
CA LYS A 655 -14.08 -16.75 26.99
C LYS A 655 -15.32 -17.08 27.81
N ASP A 656 -15.50 -18.34 28.21
CA ASP A 656 -16.74 -18.92 28.76
C ASP A 656 -18.02 -18.51 27.97
N PRO A 657 -18.16 -18.99 26.71
CA PRO A 657 -19.22 -18.54 25.81
C PRO A 657 -20.56 -19.24 26.07
N ASP A 658 -21.65 -18.47 26.05
CA ASP A 658 -23.03 -18.98 26.10
C ASP A 658 -23.45 -19.67 24.79
N ILE A 659 -22.86 -19.24 23.66
CA ILE A 659 -23.06 -19.82 22.32
C ILE A 659 -21.69 -20.12 21.72
N LEU A 660 -21.47 -21.35 21.25
CA LEU A 660 -20.25 -21.77 20.58
C LEU A 660 -20.50 -22.00 19.09
N ILE A 661 -19.64 -21.45 18.23
CA ILE A 661 -19.68 -21.66 16.78
C ILE A 661 -18.41 -22.40 16.35
N LEU A 662 -18.59 -23.50 15.63
CA LEU A 662 -17.51 -24.32 15.06
C LEU A 662 -17.68 -24.31 13.54
N ASP A 663 -16.89 -23.49 12.84
CA ASP A 663 -16.96 -23.32 11.39
C ASP A 663 -15.91 -24.25 10.74
N GLU A 664 -16.34 -25.43 10.29
CA GLU A 664 -15.47 -26.48 9.71
C GLU A 664 -14.21 -26.82 10.53
N ALA A 665 -14.31 -26.82 11.87
CA ALA A 665 -13.16 -26.82 12.76
C ALA A 665 -12.20 -28.05 12.67
N THR A 666 -12.55 -29.08 11.88
CA THR A 666 -11.75 -30.30 11.65
C THR A 666 -11.38 -30.55 10.18
N SER A 667 -11.83 -29.76 9.20
CA SER A 667 -11.73 -30.16 7.79
C SER A 667 -10.29 -30.24 7.26
N ALA A 668 -9.43 -29.30 7.65
CA ALA A 668 -8.02 -29.19 7.19
C ALA A 668 -6.98 -29.84 8.14
N LEU A 669 -7.31 -30.97 8.77
CA LEU A 669 -6.45 -31.66 9.74
C LEU A 669 -6.03 -33.07 9.32
N ASP A 670 -4.80 -33.42 9.68
CA ASP A 670 -4.27 -34.79 9.75
C ASP A 670 -5.03 -35.63 10.79
N ALA A 671 -5.07 -36.96 10.61
CA ALA A 671 -5.90 -37.88 11.41
C ALA A 671 -5.54 -37.91 12.92
N GLU A 672 -4.25 -37.74 13.26
CA GLU A 672 -3.80 -37.66 14.65
C GLU A 672 -4.27 -36.33 15.29
N SER A 673 -4.01 -35.20 14.64
CA SER A 673 -4.48 -33.89 15.14
C SER A 673 -6.00 -33.78 15.16
N GLU A 674 -6.70 -34.40 14.20
CA GLU A 674 -8.16 -34.53 14.24
C GLU A 674 -8.60 -35.25 15.51
N THR A 675 -7.97 -36.36 15.88
CA THR A 675 -8.36 -37.14 17.07
C THR A 675 -8.17 -36.31 18.35
N LEU A 676 -7.08 -35.55 18.44
CA LEU A 676 -6.81 -34.63 19.55
C LEU A 676 -7.75 -33.40 19.57
N VAL A 677 -8.18 -32.92 18.40
CA VAL A 677 -9.16 -31.82 18.27
C VAL A 677 -10.58 -32.31 18.57
N ASN A 678 -11.01 -33.45 18.03
CA ASN A 678 -12.33 -34.03 18.25
C ASN A 678 -12.57 -34.39 19.73
N SER A 679 -11.53 -34.78 20.47
CA SER A 679 -11.62 -35.01 21.92
C SER A 679 -11.72 -33.70 22.72
N ALA A 680 -11.02 -32.63 22.32
CA ALA A 680 -11.19 -31.29 22.87
C ALA A 680 -12.59 -30.71 22.58
N LEU A 681 -13.09 -30.87 21.36
CA LEU A 681 -14.46 -30.48 20.98
C LEU A 681 -15.50 -31.31 21.75
N ALA A 682 -15.27 -32.61 21.96
CA ALA A 682 -16.13 -33.45 22.80
C ALA A 682 -16.07 -33.09 24.30
N ALA A 683 -15.11 -32.29 24.76
CA ALA A 683 -15.13 -31.69 26.10
C ALA A 683 -15.96 -30.39 26.11
N LEU A 684 -15.93 -29.60 25.03
CA LEU A 684 -16.77 -28.42 24.84
C LEU A 684 -18.26 -28.76 24.71
N LEU A 685 -18.60 -29.79 23.92
CA LEU A 685 -19.97 -30.25 23.67
C LEU A 685 -20.70 -30.84 24.91
N ARG A 686 -20.03 -30.91 26.07
CA ARG A 686 -20.62 -31.32 27.35
C ARG A 686 -20.84 -30.12 28.31
N GLY A 687 -20.73 -28.89 27.81
CA GLY A 687 -21.07 -27.67 28.54
C GLY A 687 -22.55 -27.27 28.42
N ASN A 688 -22.97 -26.31 29.23
CA ASN A 688 -24.35 -25.79 29.24
C ASN A 688 -24.58 -24.71 28.15
N ASN A 689 -23.90 -24.81 27.01
CA ASN A 689 -23.84 -23.79 25.97
C ASN A 689 -24.35 -24.30 24.61
N THR A 690 -25.15 -23.47 23.93
CA THR A 690 -25.70 -23.81 22.61
C THR A 690 -24.57 -23.89 21.60
N THR A 691 -24.35 -25.05 20.97
CA THR A 691 -23.27 -25.24 19.99
C THR A 691 -23.82 -25.35 18.57
N ILE A 692 -23.21 -24.62 17.64
CA ILE A 692 -23.56 -24.59 16.22
C ILE A 692 -22.34 -25.05 15.44
N SER A 693 -22.43 -26.26 14.87
CA SER A 693 -21.36 -26.93 14.14
C SER A 693 -21.63 -26.91 12.64
N ILE A 694 -20.92 -26.08 11.88
CA ILE A 694 -20.94 -26.14 10.41
C ILE A 694 -20.03 -27.29 10.01
N ALA A 695 -20.63 -28.36 9.48
CA ALA A 695 -19.98 -29.67 9.39
C ALA A 695 -20.04 -30.26 7.98
N HIS A 696 -18.89 -30.78 7.53
CA HIS A 696 -18.74 -31.64 6.36
C HIS A 696 -18.31 -33.07 6.74
N ARG A 697 -17.91 -33.33 7.99
CA ARG A 697 -17.48 -34.66 8.45
C ARG A 697 -18.62 -35.36 9.20
N LEU A 698 -18.99 -36.55 8.72
CA LEU A 698 -20.07 -37.39 9.26
C LEU A 698 -19.93 -37.66 10.78
N SER A 699 -18.69 -37.75 11.28
CA SER A 699 -18.34 -37.91 12.69
C SER A 699 -18.83 -36.77 13.58
N THR A 700 -18.92 -35.53 13.06
CA THR A 700 -19.49 -34.37 13.75
C THR A 700 -21.00 -34.37 13.63
N ILE A 701 -21.53 -34.61 12.42
CA ILE A 701 -22.97 -34.59 12.10
C ILE A 701 -23.74 -35.62 12.95
N LYS A 702 -23.20 -36.85 13.07
CA LYS A 702 -23.79 -37.95 13.87
C LYS A 702 -23.74 -37.71 15.39
N ARG A 703 -23.03 -36.68 15.86
CA ARG A 703 -22.93 -36.26 17.28
C ARG A 703 -23.79 -35.04 17.63
N SER A 704 -24.60 -34.55 16.70
CA SER A 704 -25.52 -33.43 16.92
C SER A 704 -26.92 -33.91 17.27
N ASP A 705 -27.54 -33.24 18.24
CA ASP A 705 -28.91 -33.52 18.71
C ASP A 705 -29.94 -33.18 17.62
N THR A 706 -29.61 -32.21 16.77
CA THR A 706 -30.41 -31.79 15.62
C THR A 706 -29.51 -31.39 14.47
N ILE A 707 -29.96 -31.67 13.25
CA ILE A 707 -29.31 -31.32 11.99
C ILE A 707 -30.26 -30.37 11.26
N ILE A 708 -29.71 -29.30 10.67
CA ILE A 708 -30.40 -28.38 9.79
C ILE A 708 -29.75 -28.49 8.40
N VAL A 709 -30.54 -28.88 7.41
CA VAL A 709 -30.12 -29.04 6.01
C VAL A 709 -30.49 -27.78 5.23
N LEU A 710 -29.50 -27.04 4.74
CA LEU A 710 -29.72 -25.90 3.85
C LEU A 710 -29.88 -26.35 2.39
N GLY A 711 -30.97 -25.93 1.76
CA GLY A 711 -31.24 -26.15 0.35
C GLY A 711 -30.43 -25.22 -0.57
N PRO A 712 -30.29 -25.56 -1.86
CA PRO A 712 -29.58 -24.73 -2.85
C PRO A 712 -30.30 -23.41 -3.18
N ASP A 713 -31.57 -23.26 -2.75
CA ASP A 713 -32.40 -22.06 -2.88
C ASP A 713 -32.22 -21.06 -1.71
N GLY A 714 -31.42 -21.42 -0.70
CA GLY A 714 -31.19 -20.60 0.50
C GLY A 714 -32.25 -20.75 1.59
N LYS A 715 -33.05 -21.82 1.58
CA LYS A 715 -34.01 -22.20 2.64
C LYS A 715 -33.51 -23.39 3.48
N VAL A 716 -34.23 -23.72 4.54
CA VAL A 716 -34.09 -25.04 5.20
C VAL A 716 -34.90 -26.05 4.40
N ALA A 717 -34.24 -27.10 3.92
CA ALA A 717 -34.88 -28.22 3.23
C ALA A 717 -35.42 -29.24 4.24
N GLU A 718 -34.63 -29.58 5.26
CA GLU A 718 -34.98 -30.55 6.30
C GLU A 718 -34.39 -30.15 7.66
N GLN A 719 -35.08 -30.48 8.74
CA GLN A 719 -34.60 -30.38 10.12
C GLN A 719 -35.05 -31.62 10.92
N GLY A 720 -34.17 -32.19 11.73
CA GLY A 720 -34.46 -33.39 12.55
C GLY A 720 -33.20 -33.98 13.19
N SER A 721 -33.33 -35.08 13.93
CA SER A 721 -32.17 -35.84 14.42
C SER A 721 -31.53 -36.68 13.31
N TYR A 722 -30.27 -37.10 13.51
CA TYR A 722 -29.56 -37.98 12.56
C TYR A 722 -30.37 -39.21 12.15
N LYS A 723 -31.05 -39.86 13.10
CA LYS A 723 -31.83 -41.08 12.84
C LYS A 723 -32.99 -40.80 11.88
N GLU A 724 -33.82 -39.80 12.20
CA GLU A 724 -35.05 -39.46 11.47
C GLU A 724 -34.80 -38.96 10.04
N LEU A 725 -33.66 -38.30 9.82
CA LEU A 725 -33.23 -37.87 8.49
C LEU A 725 -32.63 -39.05 7.71
N SER A 726 -31.75 -39.84 8.33
CA SER A 726 -31.14 -41.02 7.68
C SER A 726 -32.14 -42.12 7.29
N SER A 727 -33.32 -42.18 7.92
CA SER A 727 -34.39 -43.12 7.58
C SER A 727 -35.23 -42.69 6.37
N ARG A 728 -34.87 -41.60 5.67
CA ARG A 728 -35.56 -41.10 4.47
C ARG A 728 -34.63 -41.26 3.26
N PRO A 729 -34.79 -42.30 2.41
CA PRO A 729 -33.92 -42.50 1.25
C PRO A 729 -33.93 -41.28 0.32
N ASP A 730 -35.12 -40.76 0.03
CA ASP A 730 -35.30 -39.59 -0.83
C ASP A 730 -34.95 -38.24 -0.21
N GLY A 731 -34.58 -38.21 1.08
CA GLY A 731 -34.36 -37.00 1.85
C GLY A 731 -33.20 -36.14 1.35
N ALA A 732 -33.33 -34.82 1.54
CA ALA A 732 -32.27 -33.87 1.18
C ALA A 732 -30.99 -34.11 2.00
N PHE A 733 -31.11 -34.57 3.24
CA PHE A 733 -29.99 -35.03 4.06
C PHE A 733 -29.29 -36.23 3.43
N THR A 734 -30.03 -37.28 3.10
CA THR A 734 -29.48 -38.56 2.62
C THR A 734 -28.75 -38.39 1.30
N LYS A 735 -29.38 -37.72 0.32
CA LYS A 735 -28.76 -37.42 -0.98
C LYS A 735 -27.50 -36.55 -0.85
N LEU A 736 -27.44 -35.67 0.15
CA LEU A 736 -26.25 -34.86 0.43
C LEU A 736 -25.15 -35.67 1.12
N MET A 737 -25.49 -36.61 2.01
CA MET A 737 -24.53 -37.56 2.60
C MET A 737 -23.98 -38.52 1.54
N GLU A 738 -24.83 -39.06 0.66
CA GLU A 738 -24.42 -39.91 -0.46
C GLU A 738 -23.43 -39.17 -1.37
N TRP A 739 -23.77 -37.97 -1.82
CA TRP A 739 -22.89 -37.14 -2.65
C TRP A 739 -21.57 -36.75 -1.97
N GLN A 740 -21.56 -36.57 -0.63
CA GLN A 740 -20.34 -36.35 0.14
C GLN A 740 -19.49 -37.63 0.32
N MET A 741 -20.12 -38.81 0.34
CA MET A 741 -19.45 -40.10 0.51
C MET A 741 -18.99 -40.70 -0.83
N SER A 742 -19.61 -40.32 -1.95
CA SER A 742 -19.18 -40.68 -3.32
C SER A 742 -18.09 -39.75 -3.89
N GLY A 743 -17.56 -38.81 -3.11
CA GLY A 743 -16.50 -37.88 -3.53
C GLY A 743 -16.95 -36.69 -4.39
N GLY A 744 -18.24 -36.64 -4.78
CA GLY A 744 -18.84 -35.56 -5.57
C GLY A 744 -19.21 -35.94 -7.00
N ASP A 745 -18.71 -37.06 -7.52
CA ASP A 745 -18.95 -37.51 -8.89
C ASP A 745 -20.15 -38.45 -8.99
N THR A 746 -21.34 -37.88 -9.23
CA THR A 746 -22.51 -38.59 -9.75
C THR A 746 -23.32 -37.70 -10.69
N SER A 747 -22.89 -37.65 -11.96
CA SER A 747 -23.78 -37.25 -13.06
C SER A 747 -24.98 -38.22 -13.12
N PRO A 748 -26.22 -37.75 -13.39
CA PRO A 748 -27.36 -38.65 -13.47
C PRO A 748 -27.21 -39.60 -14.67
N GLN A 749 -27.05 -40.90 -14.43
CA GLN A 749 -27.11 -41.90 -15.50
C GLN A 749 -28.54 -41.98 -16.06
N PRO A 750 -28.72 -41.93 -17.40
CA PRO A 750 -29.98 -42.33 -18.03
C PRO A 750 -30.29 -43.81 -17.75
N LEU A 751 -31.58 -44.15 -17.79
CA LEU A 751 -32.05 -45.52 -17.55
C LEU A 751 -31.50 -46.53 -18.57
N SER A 752 -31.30 -47.75 -18.09
CA SER A 752 -30.68 -48.86 -18.82
C SER A 752 -31.36 -49.21 -20.15
N ALA A 753 -30.56 -49.35 -21.21
CA ALA A 753 -30.91 -50.13 -22.40
C ALA A 753 -30.04 -51.40 -22.44
N GLN A 754 -30.63 -52.54 -22.79
CA GLN A 754 -29.98 -53.85 -22.74
C GLN A 754 -29.04 -54.07 -23.94
N ARG A 755 -27.79 -54.47 -23.67
CA ARG A 755 -26.99 -55.32 -24.56
C ARG A 755 -26.28 -56.39 -23.72
N GLY A 756 -26.11 -57.59 -24.29
CA GLY A 756 -25.43 -58.70 -23.63
C GLY A 756 -23.90 -58.55 -23.65
N PRO A 757 -23.15 -59.46 -22.99
CA PRO A 757 -21.70 -59.47 -23.04
C PRO A 757 -21.19 -59.76 -24.47
N PRO A 758 -20.18 -59.04 -24.98
CA PRO A 758 -19.37 -59.48 -26.10
C PRO A 758 -18.58 -60.75 -25.76
N SER A 759 -18.21 -61.53 -26.77
CA SER A 759 -17.30 -62.69 -26.66
C SER A 759 -15.83 -62.25 -26.58
N GLU A 760 -14.97 -63.14 -26.07
CA GLU A 760 -13.52 -62.95 -25.81
C GLU A 760 -12.63 -62.80 -27.07
N GLU A 761 -13.19 -62.39 -28.22
CA GLU A 761 -12.60 -62.60 -29.56
C GLU A 761 -12.19 -61.30 -30.28
N LEU A 762 -12.02 -60.19 -29.54
CA LEU A 762 -11.64 -58.85 -30.06
C LEU A 762 -10.62 -58.13 -29.17
N LEU A 763 -9.57 -58.83 -28.72
CA LEU A 763 -8.47 -58.25 -27.92
C LEU A 763 -7.06 -58.46 -28.51
N GLU A 764 -6.95 -58.97 -29.75
CA GLU A 764 -5.65 -59.25 -30.40
C GLU A 764 -5.39 -58.47 -31.71
N GLU A 765 -6.32 -57.64 -32.21
CA GLU A 765 -6.09 -56.81 -33.41
C GLU A 765 -5.71 -55.34 -33.10
N GLU A 766 -5.96 -54.83 -31.89
CA GLU A 766 -5.73 -53.41 -31.53
C GLU A 766 -4.34 -53.16 -30.88
N PHE A 767 -3.40 -54.11 -31.04
CA PHE A 767 -2.05 -54.06 -30.41
C PHE A 767 -0.89 -54.09 -31.42
N HIS A 768 -1.14 -53.81 -32.70
CA HIS A 768 -0.13 -53.96 -33.77
C HIS A 768 0.05 -52.76 -34.73
N GLU A 769 -0.61 -51.62 -34.52
CA GLU A 769 -0.37 -50.40 -35.34
C GLU A 769 0.50 -49.33 -34.65
N ASP A 770 0.68 -49.36 -33.33
CA ASP A 770 1.44 -48.35 -32.56
C ASP A 770 2.99 -48.48 -32.63
N GLU A 771 3.56 -49.51 -33.27
CA GLU A 771 5.03 -49.67 -33.43
C GLU A 771 5.58 -49.13 -34.77
N ALA A 772 4.77 -48.46 -35.60
CA ALA A 772 5.18 -47.96 -36.91
C ALA A 772 5.74 -46.52 -36.92
N ASP A 773 5.23 -45.62 -36.06
CA ASP A 773 5.47 -44.17 -36.18
C ASP A 773 6.73 -43.65 -35.46
N GLU A 774 7.39 -44.42 -34.58
CA GLU A 774 8.62 -43.96 -33.89
C GLU A 774 9.90 -43.93 -34.78
N GLN A 775 9.83 -44.36 -36.05
CA GLN A 775 11.02 -44.40 -36.92
C GLN A 775 11.22 -43.14 -37.79
N ASP A 776 10.17 -42.41 -38.19
CA ASP A 776 10.31 -41.24 -39.07
C ASP A 776 10.72 -39.92 -38.36
N GLU A 777 10.43 -39.75 -37.05
CA GLU A 777 10.87 -38.53 -36.31
C GLU A 777 12.40 -38.50 -36.04
N ASN A 778 13.09 -39.64 -36.12
CA ASN A 778 14.49 -39.74 -35.73
C ASN A 778 15.48 -39.24 -36.80
N ASP A 779 15.23 -39.50 -38.10
CA ASP A 779 16.15 -39.08 -39.18
C ASP A 779 16.14 -37.55 -39.42
N VAL A 780 14.98 -36.89 -39.24
CA VAL A 780 14.84 -35.42 -39.40
C VAL A 780 15.73 -34.63 -38.42
N ASN A 781 16.04 -35.22 -37.26
CA ASN A 781 16.90 -34.63 -36.23
C ASN A 781 18.41 -34.79 -36.50
N GLU A 782 18.81 -35.76 -37.34
CA GLU A 782 20.20 -35.98 -37.74
C GLU A 782 20.65 -34.98 -38.83
N GLU A 783 19.85 -34.76 -39.88
CA GLU A 783 20.18 -33.78 -40.94
C GLU A 783 20.27 -32.34 -40.40
N THR A 784 19.30 -31.95 -39.57
CA THR A 784 19.24 -30.62 -38.92
C THR A 784 20.45 -30.34 -38.00
N ARG A 785 21.20 -31.38 -37.59
CA ARG A 785 22.47 -31.26 -36.85
C ARG A 785 23.69 -31.13 -37.75
N LYS A 786 23.70 -31.76 -38.93
CA LYS A 786 24.83 -31.73 -39.87
C LYS A 786 25.00 -30.32 -40.49
N GLU A 787 23.94 -29.71 -40.99
CA GLU A 787 23.98 -28.35 -41.55
C GLU A 787 24.53 -27.28 -40.57
N LYS A 788 24.28 -27.44 -39.27
CA LYS A 788 24.73 -26.49 -38.25
C LYS A 788 26.21 -26.61 -37.87
N GLN A 789 26.90 -27.67 -38.27
CA GLN A 789 28.35 -27.78 -38.05
C GLN A 789 29.17 -27.22 -39.21
N GLU A 790 28.68 -27.31 -40.45
CA GLU A 790 29.35 -26.69 -41.60
C GLU A 790 29.22 -25.15 -41.63
N SER A 791 28.20 -24.60 -40.95
CA SER A 791 28.00 -23.16 -40.81
C SER A 791 28.97 -22.43 -39.84
N GLN A 792 29.92 -23.13 -39.20
CA GLN A 792 30.89 -22.53 -38.25
C GLN A 792 32.35 -22.99 -38.46
N ALA A 793 32.73 -23.25 -39.70
CA ALA A 793 34.12 -23.45 -40.15
C ALA A 793 34.66 -22.19 -40.87
#